data_AF-A0A847DQB3-F1
#
_entry.id   AF-A0A847DQB3-F1
#
_cell.length_a   1.000
_cell.length_b   1.000
_cell.length_c   1.000
_cell.angle_alpha   90.00
_cell.angle_beta   90.00
_cell.angle_gamma   90.00
#
_symmetry.space_group_name_H-M   'P 1'
#
loop_
_entity.id
_entity.type
_entity.pdbx_description
1 polymer ?
#
loop_
_entity_poly.entity_id
_entity_poly.type
_entity_poly.pdbx_seq_one_letter_code
_entity_poly.pdbx_strand_id
1 'polypeptide(L)'
;MMTQIGPIVFSLFCATTVVLAQPQNDAITTDVLAGDGNLEQTLEFGTENSWESTQTMAVPEKAAISSTVKPVIDTNKFVAIGYVQTSTPVDAYPWQAMTHLAYLFTDFDANGVITNPSTWNNRKAAFQPGGTADRYGVKVLMCLRNGGFDDTIMTTVMNSPTLRTTLVKNVMEHIAAGGDNCAGVSLDLEPVAGVRASAAGITEFLKEMKAALGEKELSLYVSPTYYTSFDVAGWMKSCDYLIYSCYPFVGSWSTNSGPVAPESTYDSRVDKYILNGCPPEKLVLALPSYGYQTQNTESGYNTTIEEHVGSMGFTQGKWNTTLAPAKRTRQYIEGAEAVWYSYQDGGKWYVHNYDDEESLAHKVRGAQSWVGAQASGHRLRGVAYWSMRWMGDNPANSFKSYDMEAGEMVSRYRYYPHICQATQETLAPEGTQSFPIEKWEHLEARWRDPDVPGVDNIGCNGSSIQCVACPTGTNKPDNSAYCLKLYYSFATMAYGNRLFLRHEILGHHTENTIADRNAPKALFSKNMTVSVDVYTPTAYPDQSVRFVIMDAKGELEISSQHALNDSGWRTFSFDLTRDPVSGYVTNFKSFKSGDGVLDTAGGGAYDLACVGFLVEGSGAAGSGYIYFDELRYSRTLPPHCDYVINEFSSAQSASQFVEIYGAAGTFPSGMELRFVGGSDGATYATVPLGGRQVANDGGGYGYYVVGSSAVPNVDSVLANGAIENGTPSAIQLYDTASGAVCDAVVYNAHDGLAGLGGHGDPQVTQFGSPWVGGSGSGTGSNGRVYSRGRSVDGANTWNNSADLSVMQATPGATNVVSRQFPMTWNFTSVPACALQTYQTLGVVSPTAVGTSPSGGKVYRCCDTTGGGIQAFFGGSDLDASDEGYTVTGEVYIPSASQPAQAIGLGLCGRQGNSFFSGTTASGAYEDGYWLIFENVAGVGLNNGRADHAGVFEFVCAHNDNTRSKPVTLLGSKSLAETGAAGGAWTTFRMCICPNAAAGEQLCVEVNGTRIYQGALPSGGPTKGAFQVGFRENHSGSPSAVEGTWIDNLRINDVPSMVSGWELY
;
A
#
# COMPACT_ATOMS: atom_id res chain seq x y z
N MET A 1 50.87 -7.35 52.21
CA MET A 1 50.43 -7.06 53.60
C MET A 1 49.03 -7.68 53.70
N MET A 2 48.87 -8.87 54.29
CA MET A 2 48.51 -9.10 55.72
C MET A 2 47.35 -8.17 56.13
N THR A 3 46.17 -8.61 56.55
CA THR A 3 45.81 -9.64 57.56
C THR A 3 44.28 -9.80 57.55
N GLN A 4 43.73 -11.03 57.46
CA GLN A 4 43.13 -11.87 58.54
C GLN A 4 41.65 -11.59 58.88
N ILE A 5 40.70 -12.52 58.68
CA ILE A 5 40.26 -13.73 59.45
C ILE A 5 38.90 -13.47 60.15
N GLY A 6 37.87 -14.21 59.72
CA GLY A 6 37.24 -15.23 60.56
C GLY A 6 35.80 -15.00 61.10
N PRO A 7 35.04 -16.09 61.37
CA PRO A 7 33.59 -16.18 61.17
C PRO A 7 32.80 -16.56 62.45
N ILE A 8 31.46 -16.46 62.46
CA ILE A 8 30.60 -17.19 63.41
C ILE A 8 29.32 -17.71 62.73
N VAL A 9 29.01 -18.96 63.11
CA VAL A 9 27.99 -19.94 62.69
C VAL A 9 26.72 -19.83 63.57
N PHE A 10 25.56 -20.35 63.11
CA PHE A 10 24.50 -21.12 63.84
C PHE A 10 23.25 -21.19 62.90
N SER A 11 23.02 -22.24 62.10
CA SER A 11 22.48 -23.61 62.33
C SER A 11 20.94 -23.77 62.29
N LEU A 12 20.50 -24.57 61.30
CA LEU A 12 19.41 -25.58 61.24
C LEU A 12 18.09 -25.41 62.04
N PHE A 13 16.93 -25.63 61.40
CA PHE A 13 16.15 -26.89 61.50
C PHE A 13 14.96 -27.00 60.48
N CYS A 14 14.78 -28.23 59.97
CA CYS A 14 13.66 -28.95 59.30
C CYS A 14 12.34 -28.24 58.92
N ALA A 15 11.83 -28.42 57.69
CA ALA A 15 10.90 -29.49 57.22
C ALA A 15 9.59 -29.54 58.04
N THR A 16 8.36 -29.51 57.48
CA THR A 16 7.77 -30.53 56.60
C THR A 16 6.36 -30.10 56.12
N THR A 17 5.94 -30.65 54.97
CA THR A 17 4.56 -31.06 54.57
C THR A 17 3.57 -30.07 53.92
N VAL A 18 3.19 -30.47 52.70
CA VAL A 18 2.09 -30.05 51.84
C VAL A 18 0.72 -30.40 52.44
N VAL A 19 -0.25 -29.49 52.38
CA VAL A 19 -1.68 -29.81 52.24
C VAL A 19 -2.34 -28.80 51.31
N LEU A 20 -2.96 -29.31 50.25
CA LEU A 20 -3.83 -28.63 49.30
C LEU A 20 -5.10 -28.10 50.01
N ALA A 21 -5.47 -26.85 49.74
CA ALA A 21 -6.83 -26.37 49.98
C ALA A 21 -7.22 -25.40 48.85
N GLN A 22 -8.29 -25.74 48.14
CA GLN A 22 -9.01 -24.84 47.23
C GLN A 22 -9.65 -23.68 48.01
N PRO A 23 -9.96 -22.54 47.37
CA PRO A 23 -11.06 -21.71 47.79
C PRO A 23 -12.23 -21.78 46.82
N GLN A 24 -13.40 -21.94 47.43
CA GLN A 24 -14.74 -21.88 46.84
C GLN A 24 -15.11 -20.46 46.41
N ASN A 25 -16.06 -20.42 45.47
CA ASN A 25 -16.96 -19.32 45.16
C ASN A 25 -17.41 -18.52 46.39
N ASP A 26 -17.41 -17.19 46.28
CA ASP A 26 -18.37 -16.35 46.99
C ASP A 26 -18.99 -15.34 46.03
N ALA A 27 -20.32 -15.31 46.07
CA ALA A 27 -21.20 -14.46 45.29
C ALA A 27 -21.14 -13.01 45.79
N ILE A 28 -21.11 -12.05 44.86
CA ILE A 28 -21.37 -10.64 45.14
C ILE A 28 -22.72 -10.26 44.55
N THR A 29 -23.58 -9.79 45.43
CA THR A 29 -24.95 -9.35 45.23
C THR A 29 -25.02 -8.08 44.37
N THR A 30 -25.94 -8.11 43.40
CA THR A 30 -26.48 -6.97 42.65
C THR A 30 -27.24 -6.01 43.55
N ASP A 31 -26.96 -4.70 43.47
CA ASP A 31 -28.01 -3.69 43.29
C ASP A 31 -27.48 -2.26 43.00
N VAL A 32 -28.11 -1.62 42.00
CA VAL A 32 -28.32 -0.18 41.77
C VAL A 32 -27.16 0.65 41.16
N LEU A 33 -27.15 0.81 39.82
CA LEU A 33 -27.65 1.98 39.08
C LEU A 33 -27.52 1.76 37.55
N ALA A 34 -28.63 1.94 36.84
CA ALA A 34 -28.69 1.94 35.38
C ALA A 34 -28.12 3.27 34.83
N GLY A 35 -27.18 3.17 33.88
CA GLY A 35 -26.65 4.32 33.14
C GLY A 35 -25.38 3.96 32.37
N ASP A 36 -25.53 3.85 31.05
CA ASP A 36 -24.54 3.94 29.99
C ASP A 36 -23.43 2.88 29.85
N GLY A 37 -23.41 2.26 28.66
CA GLY A 37 -22.51 1.19 28.29
C GLY A 37 -21.13 1.70 27.88
N ASN A 38 -20.09 1.09 28.45
CA ASN A 38 -18.77 0.84 27.85
C ASN A 38 -17.81 0.08 28.80
N LEU A 39 -18.32 -0.68 29.78
CA LEU A 39 -17.49 -1.25 30.86
C LEU A 39 -16.81 -2.61 30.56
N GLU A 40 -16.90 -3.14 29.34
CA GLU A 40 -16.33 -4.47 29.02
C GLU A 40 -15.09 -4.48 28.12
N GLN A 41 -14.57 -3.32 27.70
CA GLN A 41 -13.15 -3.27 27.29
C GLN A 41 -12.19 -3.22 28.48
N THR A 42 -12.70 -2.94 29.69
CA THR A 42 -11.90 -2.74 30.91
C THR A 42 -11.68 -4.00 31.74
N LEU A 43 -12.29 -5.14 31.38
CA LEU A 43 -12.15 -6.43 32.09
C LEU A 43 -11.20 -7.41 31.39
N GLU A 44 -10.06 -6.95 30.88
CA GLU A 44 -8.97 -7.84 30.43
C GLU A 44 -7.56 -7.30 30.77
N PHE A 45 -7.42 -6.56 31.87
CA PHE A 45 -6.09 -6.18 32.38
C PHE A 45 -5.57 -7.24 33.35
N GLY A 46 -4.88 -8.24 32.81
CA GLY A 46 -4.03 -9.11 33.61
C GLY A 46 -2.97 -8.27 34.31
N THR A 47 -3.02 -8.22 35.64
CA THR A 47 -1.91 -7.71 36.45
C THR A 47 -0.71 -8.64 36.24
N GLU A 48 0.30 -8.22 35.46
CA GLU A 48 1.57 -8.94 35.38
C GLU A 48 2.33 -8.78 36.71
N ASN A 49 2.26 -9.81 37.55
CA ASN A 49 3.28 -10.03 38.59
C ASN A 49 4.54 -10.55 37.90
N SER A 50 5.59 -9.74 37.95
CA SER A 50 6.95 -10.03 37.50
C SER A 50 7.48 -11.34 38.06
N TRP A 51 7.79 -12.31 37.18
CA TRP A 51 8.73 -13.39 37.48
C TRP A 51 9.76 -13.44 36.35
N GLU A 52 10.92 -12.85 36.63
CA GLU A 52 12.07 -12.79 35.74
C GLU A 52 12.78 -14.15 35.66
N SER A 53 13.11 -14.58 34.44
CA SER A 53 14.30 -15.39 34.19
C SER A 53 15.20 -14.63 33.22
N THR A 54 16.29 -14.09 33.75
CA THR A 54 17.30 -13.31 33.04
C THR A 54 18.13 -14.15 32.07
N GLN A 55 18.07 -13.84 30.78
CA GLN A 55 19.26 -13.84 29.91
C GLN A 55 19.48 -12.41 29.41
N THR A 56 20.43 -11.73 30.05
CA THR A 56 20.94 -10.43 29.61
C THR A 56 21.78 -10.61 28.35
N MET A 57 21.31 -10.10 27.21
CA MET A 57 22.15 -9.85 26.05
C MET A 57 22.73 -8.43 26.13
N ALA A 58 24.05 -8.31 25.95
CA ALA A 58 24.75 -7.03 25.94
C ALA A 58 24.35 -6.21 24.70
N VAL A 59 23.89 -4.98 24.94
CA VAL A 59 23.62 -3.96 23.91
C VAL A 59 24.96 -3.29 23.55
N PRO A 60 25.40 -3.29 22.28
CA PRO A 60 26.55 -2.51 21.85
C PRO A 60 26.31 -1.01 22.06
N GLU A 61 27.38 -0.28 22.35
CA GLU A 61 27.41 1.12 22.76
C GLU A 61 26.70 2.08 21.78
N LYS A 62 26.12 3.13 22.36
CA LYS A 62 25.21 4.13 21.77
C LYS A 62 25.87 4.94 20.63
N ALA A 63 25.72 4.48 19.40
CA ALA A 63 25.86 5.34 18.21
C ALA A 63 24.47 5.90 17.85
N ALA A 64 24.39 7.20 17.57
CA ALA A 64 23.19 7.81 17.00
C ALA A 64 23.03 7.30 15.56
N ILE A 65 22.28 6.21 15.38
CA ILE A 65 21.96 5.65 14.06
C ILE A 65 20.63 6.24 13.63
N SER A 66 20.66 7.21 12.72
CA SER A 66 19.56 7.38 11.77
C SER A 66 19.47 6.06 11.01
N SER A 67 18.41 5.27 11.20
CA SER A 67 18.31 3.99 10.51
C SER A 67 18.33 4.19 9.00
N THR A 68 19.21 3.48 8.31
CA THR A 68 19.19 3.38 6.84
C THR A 68 18.03 2.51 6.37
N VAL A 69 17.54 1.63 7.26
CA VAL A 69 16.46 0.69 7.02
C VAL A 69 15.12 1.39 7.01
N LYS A 70 14.32 1.14 5.97
CA LYS A 70 12.93 1.57 5.84
C LYS A 70 11.99 0.38 5.64
N PRO A 71 10.75 0.44 6.18
CA PRO A 71 9.67 -0.45 5.79
C PRO A 71 9.41 -0.39 4.28
N VAL A 72 8.85 -1.45 3.69
CA VAL A 72 8.50 -1.47 2.26
C VAL A 72 7.32 -0.56 1.94
N ILE A 73 6.49 -0.24 2.93
CA ILE A 73 5.34 0.67 2.82
C ILE A 73 5.81 2.07 2.43
N ASP A 74 5.09 2.74 1.51
CA ASP A 74 5.36 4.15 1.16
C ASP A 74 5.00 5.07 2.33
N THR A 75 5.94 5.28 3.24
CA THR A 75 5.74 6.09 4.46
C THR A 75 5.36 7.55 4.19
N ASN A 76 5.59 8.07 2.98
CA ASN A 76 5.14 9.40 2.57
C ASN A 76 3.62 9.44 2.32
N LYS A 77 3.04 8.30 1.89
CA LYS A 77 1.60 8.16 1.62
C LYS A 77 0.87 7.55 2.81
N PHE A 78 1.42 6.48 3.40
CA PHE A 78 0.72 5.63 4.36
C PHE A 78 1.38 5.55 5.74
N VAL A 79 0.56 5.31 6.76
CA VAL A 79 0.96 4.71 8.03
C VAL A 79 0.30 3.35 8.17
N ALA A 80 1.07 2.38 8.64
CA ALA A 80 0.62 1.13 9.24
C ALA A 80 1.03 1.14 10.72
N ILE A 81 0.05 1.23 11.62
CA ILE A 81 0.25 1.38 13.07
C ILE A 81 -0.13 0.10 13.80
N GLY A 82 0.80 -0.51 14.52
CA GLY A 82 0.48 -1.61 15.44
C GLY A 82 0.29 -1.12 16.88
N TYR A 83 -0.87 -1.37 17.49
CA TYR A 83 -1.01 -1.16 18.94
C TYR A 83 -0.34 -2.29 19.70
N VAL A 84 0.56 -1.93 20.63
CA VAL A 84 1.25 -2.87 21.51
C VAL A 84 0.42 -3.01 22.78
N GLN A 85 -0.43 -4.04 22.84
CA GLN A 85 -1.22 -4.37 24.04
C GLN A 85 -0.39 -5.10 25.10
N THR A 86 0.61 -5.86 24.66
CA THR A 86 1.61 -6.51 25.50
C THR A 86 2.93 -6.55 24.73
N SER A 87 4.05 -6.42 25.45
CA SER A 87 5.39 -6.45 24.87
C SER A 87 5.98 -7.86 24.82
N THR A 88 5.24 -8.87 25.24
CA THR A 88 5.71 -10.24 25.32
C THR A 88 5.91 -10.90 23.94
N PRO A 89 5.08 -10.68 22.89
CA PRO A 89 5.33 -11.19 21.53
C PRO A 89 6.35 -10.41 20.68
N VAL A 90 7.08 -9.44 21.26
CA VAL A 90 7.91 -8.48 20.52
C VAL A 90 8.95 -9.12 19.58
N ASP A 91 9.51 -10.26 19.96
CA ASP A 91 10.54 -10.94 19.18
C ASP A 91 10.00 -11.55 17.87
N ALA A 92 8.67 -11.74 17.78
CA ALA A 92 7.99 -12.31 16.61
C ALA A 92 7.31 -11.26 15.73
N TYR A 93 7.44 -9.97 16.05
CA TYR A 93 6.79 -8.92 15.27
C TYR A 93 7.36 -8.84 13.84
N PRO A 94 6.50 -8.71 12.82
CA PRO A 94 6.92 -8.50 11.44
C PRO A 94 7.22 -7.02 11.22
N TRP A 95 8.37 -6.57 11.74
CA TRP A 95 8.78 -5.16 11.75
C TRP A 95 8.77 -4.50 10.37
N GLN A 96 9.14 -5.23 9.32
CA GLN A 96 9.17 -4.75 7.93
C GLN A 96 7.79 -4.34 7.38
N ALA A 97 6.70 -4.81 7.98
CA ALA A 97 5.33 -4.53 7.57
C ALA A 97 4.67 -3.40 8.40
N MET A 98 5.39 -2.83 9.37
CA MET A 98 4.87 -1.76 10.22
C MET A 98 5.68 -0.48 9.99
N THR A 99 5.01 0.66 10.14
CA THR A 99 5.66 1.98 10.06
C THR A 99 5.73 2.66 11.42
N HIS A 100 4.74 2.40 12.27
CA HIS A 100 4.64 2.94 13.62
C HIS A 100 4.15 1.86 14.58
N LEU A 101 4.49 2.02 15.86
CA LEU A 101 3.86 1.31 16.96
C LEU A 101 3.36 2.30 18.01
N ALA A 102 2.11 2.15 18.42
CA ALA A 102 1.58 2.79 19.62
C ALA A 102 1.90 1.90 20.82
N TYR A 103 2.90 2.30 21.61
CA TYR A 103 3.36 1.50 22.75
C TYR A 103 2.38 1.61 23.93
N LEU A 104 2.27 0.53 24.72
CA LEU A 104 1.45 0.37 25.93
C LEU A 104 0.95 1.67 26.59
N PHE A 105 -0.32 1.66 27.01
CA PHE A 105 -0.97 2.83 27.61
C PHE A 105 -0.18 3.45 28.77
N THR A 106 0.14 4.72 28.60
CA THR A 106 0.59 5.63 29.65
C THR A 106 -0.63 6.42 30.12
N ASP A 107 -0.97 6.31 31.40
CA ASP A 107 -2.17 6.89 31.97
C ASP A 107 -1.87 8.21 32.71
N PHE A 108 -2.82 9.15 32.66
CA PHE A 108 -2.83 10.35 33.49
C PHE A 108 -4.04 10.39 34.42
N ASP A 109 -3.92 11.12 35.55
CA ASP A 109 -4.99 11.33 36.52
C ASP A 109 -5.74 12.67 36.33
N ALA A 110 -6.73 12.93 37.20
CA ALA A 110 -7.50 14.18 37.20
C ALA A 110 -6.66 15.45 37.50
N ASN A 111 -5.40 15.31 37.93
CA ASN A 111 -4.47 16.43 38.12
C ASN A 111 -3.57 16.66 36.88
N GLY A 112 -3.76 15.87 35.81
CA GLY A 112 -2.93 15.90 34.62
C GLY A 112 -1.53 15.32 34.84
N VAL A 113 -1.36 14.42 35.82
CA VAL A 113 -0.06 13.79 36.15
C VAL A 113 -0.04 12.35 35.64
N ILE A 114 1.08 11.92 35.05
CA ILE A 114 1.28 10.52 34.63
C ILE A 114 1.35 9.60 35.85
N THR A 115 0.52 8.56 35.88
CA THR A 115 0.36 7.67 37.04
C THR A 115 1.15 6.36 36.94
N ASN A 116 1.49 5.92 35.73
CA ASN A 116 2.22 4.68 35.47
C ASN A 116 3.49 4.90 34.62
N PRO A 117 4.37 5.84 35.00
CA PRO A 117 5.49 6.26 34.15
C PRO A 117 6.49 5.14 33.82
N SER A 118 6.55 4.09 34.64
CA SER A 118 7.38 2.91 34.39
C SER A 118 6.99 2.16 33.12
N THR A 119 5.72 2.20 32.71
CA THR A 119 5.27 1.58 31.45
C THR A 119 6.08 2.13 30.29
N TRP A 120 6.18 3.45 30.18
CA TRP A 120 6.95 4.10 29.11
C TRP A 120 8.46 4.14 29.37
N ASN A 121 8.86 4.54 30.58
CA ASN A 121 10.26 4.76 30.92
C ASN A 121 11.08 3.45 30.96
N ASN A 122 10.44 2.33 31.34
CA ASN A 122 11.09 1.02 31.44
C ASN A 122 10.62 0.07 30.33
N ARG A 123 10.17 0.61 29.19
CA ARG A 123 9.76 -0.20 28.04
C ARG A 123 10.87 -1.16 27.60
N LYS A 124 10.49 -2.31 27.02
CA LYS A 124 11.46 -3.33 26.56
C LYS A 124 12.52 -2.73 25.62
N ALA A 125 13.72 -3.29 25.66
CA ALA A 125 14.87 -2.85 24.86
C ALA A 125 14.57 -2.72 23.36
N ALA A 126 13.69 -3.55 22.80
CA ALA A 126 13.24 -3.47 21.42
C ALA A 126 12.59 -2.12 21.03
N PHE A 127 12.02 -1.38 21.98
CA PHE A 127 11.35 -0.09 21.78
C PHE A 127 12.16 1.12 22.29
N GLN A 128 13.38 0.89 22.76
CA GLN A 128 14.29 1.93 23.24
C GLN A 128 15.22 2.40 22.10
N PRO A 129 15.88 3.57 22.23
CA PRO A 129 16.85 4.04 21.24
C PRO A 129 17.89 2.98 20.86
N GLY A 130 18.03 2.70 19.56
CA GLY A 130 18.92 1.68 19.00
C GLY A 130 18.42 0.22 19.11
N GLY A 131 17.22 0.02 19.65
CA GLY A 131 16.52 -1.26 19.73
C GLY A 131 15.95 -1.72 18.39
N THR A 132 15.25 -2.86 18.40
CA THR A 132 14.69 -3.49 17.20
C THR A 132 13.83 -2.54 16.37
N ALA A 133 12.90 -1.80 16.97
CA ALA A 133 12.03 -0.88 16.24
C ALA A 133 12.84 0.17 15.45
N ASP A 134 13.83 0.81 16.09
CA ASP A 134 14.72 1.76 15.42
C ASP A 134 15.50 1.12 14.28
N ARG A 135 16.02 -0.09 14.48
CA ARG A 135 16.82 -0.76 13.44
C ARG A 135 16.00 -1.09 12.20
N TYR A 136 14.69 -1.34 12.33
CA TYR A 136 13.80 -1.52 11.20
C TYR A 136 13.18 -0.20 10.68
N GLY A 137 13.52 0.95 11.27
CA GLY A 137 12.93 2.25 10.91
C GLY A 137 11.46 2.40 11.33
N VAL A 138 11.02 1.64 12.33
CA VAL A 138 9.65 1.69 12.87
C VAL A 138 9.59 2.72 14.00
N LYS A 139 8.73 3.73 13.81
CA LYS A 139 8.54 4.80 14.78
C LYS A 139 7.79 4.32 16.02
N VAL A 140 8.26 4.68 17.22
CA VAL A 140 7.56 4.35 18.47
C VAL A 140 6.85 5.59 19.01
N LEU A 141 5.54 5.48 19.20
CA LEU A 141 4.67 6.52 19.75
C LEU A 141 4.29 6.17 21.20
N MET A 142 4.24 7.19 22.07
CA MET A 142 3.62 7.04 23.39
C MET A 142 2.10 6.99 23.23
N CYS A 143 1.45 5.93 23.67
CA CYS A 143 -0.02 5.86 23.69
C CYS A 143 -0.54 6.43 25.01
N LEU A 144 -1.12 7.63 24.99
CA LEU A 144 -1.61 8.32 26.19
C LEU A 144 -3.10 8.07 26.38
N ARG A 145 -3.51 7.73 27.61
CA ARG A 145 -4.90 7.41 27.97
C ARG A 145 -5.34 8.16 29.24
N ASN A 146 -6.62 8.50 29.32
CA ASN A 146 -7.28 9.17 30.45
C ASN A 146 -7.59 8.23 31.63
N GLY A 147 -6.59 7.54 32.16
CA GLY A 147 -6.72 6.80 33.42
C GLY A 147 -7.66 5.61 33.34
N GLY A 148 -7.45 4.74 32.34
CA GLY A 148 -8.36 3.61 32.10
C GLY A 148 -9.67 4.00 31.42
N PHE A 149 -9.65 5.04 30.57
CA PHE A 149 -10.80 5.59 29.88
C PHE A 149 -11.85 6.23 30.81
N ASP A 150 -11.41 6.89 31.89
CA ASP A 150 -12.31 7.61 32.80
C ASP A 150 -12.69 8.98 32.21
N ASP A 151 -13.96 9.12 31.85
CA ASP A 151 -14.54 10.35 31.28
C ASP A 151 -14.46 11.55 32.24
N THR A 152 -14.49 11.32 33.55
CA THR A 152 -14.38 12.38 34.55
C THR A 152 -12.96 12.95 34.58
N ILE A 153 -11.95 12.09 34.45
CA ILE A 153 -10.54 12.51 34.33
C ILE A 153 -10.35 13.33 33.05
N MET A 154 -10.82 12.81 31.91
CA MET A 154 -10.75 13.54 30.63
C MET A 154 -11.44 14.91 30.76
N THR A 155 -12.67 14.94 31.26
CA THR A 155 -13.45 16.17 31.41
C THR A 155 -12.74 17.17 32.32
N THR A 156 -12.18 16.73 33.44
CA THR A 156 -11.49 17.61 34.41
C THR A 156 -10.25 18.25 33.79
N VAL A 157 -9.40 17.45 33.16
CA VAL A 157 -8.13 17.92 32.61
C VAL A 157 -8.36 18.80 31.37
N MET A 158 -9.18 18.36 30.41
CA MET A 158 -9.38 19.09 29.15
C MET A 158 -10.03 20.47 29.37
N ASN A 159 -10.84 20.65 30.41
CA ASN A 159 -11.50 21.91 30.74
C ASN A 159 -10.64 22.91 31.53
N SER A 160 -9.45 22.52 31.99
CA SER A 160 -8.58 23.39 32.78
C SER A 160 -7.28 23.69 32.04
N PRO A 161 -7.04 24.93 31.58
CA PRO A 161 -5.79 25.30 30.94
C PRO A 161 -4.55 24.96 31.79
N THR A 162 -4.66 25.07 33.12
CA THR A 162 -3.59 24.72 34.05
C THR A 162 -3.32 23.21 34.07
N LEU A 163 -4.34 22.37 34.06
CA LEU A 163 -4.17 20.91 34.06
C LEU A 163 -3.70 20.40 32.70
N ARG A 164 -4.19 20.98 31.59
CA ARG A 164 -3.63 20.69 30.25
C ARG A 164 -2.16 21.02 30.17
N THR A 165 -1.74 22.21 30.63
CA THR A 165 -0.32 22.59 30.69
C THR A 165 0.49 21.63 31.57
N THR A 166 -0.09 21.17 32.68
CA THR A 166 0.55 20.17 33.56
C THR A 166 0.75 18.85 32.83
N LEU A 167 -0.28 18.34 32.14
CA LEU A 167 -0.21 17.12 31.37
C LEU A 167 0.80 17.22 30.23
N VAL A 168 0.77 18.29 29.43
CA VAL A 168 1.74 18.53 28.35
C VAL A 168 3.17 18.49 28.90
N LYS A 169 3.43 19.17 30.02
CA LYS A 169 4.74 19.16 30.66
C LYS A 169 5.14 17.74 31.08
N ASN A 170 4.25 17.00 31.72
CA ASN A 170 4.53 15.65 32.21
C ASN A 170 4.79 14.66 31.06
N VAL A 171 4.00 14.73 29.98
CA VAL A 171 4.25 13.96 28.75
C VAL A 171 5.63 14.28 28.17
N MET A 172 5.99 15.56 28.03
CA MET A 172 7.30 15.93 27.51
C MET A 172 8.47 15.49 28.41
N GLU A 173 8.29 15.51 29.74
CA GLU A 173 9.26 14.96 30.70
C GLU A 173 9.48 13.46 30.50
N HIS A 174 8.40 12.68 30.28
CA HIS A 174 8.49 11.25 30.03
C HIS A 174 8.99 10.88 28.64
N ILE A 175 8.66 11.66 27.62
CA ILE A 175 9.27 11.55 26.29
C ILE A 175 10.79 11.75 26.40
N ALA A 176 11.23 12.81 27.09
CA ALA A 176 12.65 13.10 27.29
C ALA A 176 13.34 12.00 28.13
N ALA A 177 12.71 11.53 29.20
CA ALA A 177 13.22 10.43 30.03
C ALA A 177 13.31 9.11 29.26
N GLY A 178 12.40 8.87 28.33
CA GLY A 178 12.40 7.72 27.43
C GLY A 178 13.46 7.77 26.34
N GLY A 179 14.15 8.90 26.13
CA GLY A 179 15.17 9.09 25.10
C GLY A 179 14.61 9.45 23.71
N ASP A 180 15.52 9.80 22.79
CA ASP A 180 15.21 10.46 21.50
C ASP A 180 14.45 9.59 20.46
N ASN A 181 14.12 8.33 20.76
CA ASN A 181 13.41 7.40 19.86
C ASN A 181 11.90 7.67 19.77
N CYS A 182 11.33 8.44 20.71
CA CYS A 182 9.92 8.78 20.67
C CYS A 182 9.59 9.64 19.44
N ALA A 183 8.83 9.08 18.50
CA ALA A 183 8.42 9.75 17.28
C ALA A 183 7.22 10.69 17.49
N GLY A 184 6.51 10.57 18.62
CA GLY A 184 5.28 11.30 18.86
C GLY A 184 4.38 10.69 19.93
N VAL A 185 3.15 11.20 19.98
CA VAL A 185 2.11 10.78 20.91
C VAL A 185 0.86 10.38 20.14
N SER A 186 0.34 9.18 20.42
CA SER A 186 -1.00 8.76 20.02
C SER A 186 -1.93 8.90 21.22
N LEU A 187 -2.94 9.75 21.09
CA LEU A 187 -3.93 9.99 22.13
C LEU A 187 -5.09 9.01 21.98
N ASP A 188 -5.30 8.17 22.98
CA ASP A 188 -6.44 7.26 23.03
C ASP A 188 -7.32 7.63 24.23
N LEU A 189 -8.14 8.66 24.01
CA LEU A 189 -8.96 9.30 25.04
C LEU A 189 -10.44 8.88 24.95
N GLU A 190 -10.80 8.09 23.94
CA GLU A 190 -12.16 7.67 23.59
C GLU A 190 -13.26 8.71 23.86
N PRO A 191 -13.24 9.89 23.21
CA PRO A 191 -14.27 10.89 23.46
C PRO A 191 -15.67 10.34 23.08
N VAL A 192 -16.64 10.44 23.99
CA VAL A 192 -18.07 10.07 23.76
C VAL A 192 -19.01 11.26 23.91
N ALA A 193 -20.27 11.13 23.47
CA ALA A 193 -21.27 12.21 23.60
C ALA A 193 -21.60 12.57 25.05
N GLY A 194 -22.01 13.83 25.25
CA GLY A 194 -22.38 14.39 26.57
C GLY A 194 -21.44 15.48 27.05
N VAL A 195 -20.25 15.58 26.46
CA VAL A 195 -19.17 16.45 26.94
C VAL A 195 -19.03 17.70 26.04
N ARG A 196 -20.03 18.59 26.06
CA ARG A 196 -19.94 19.92 25.40
C ARG A 196 -18.78 20.77 25.93
N ALA A 197 -18.20 20.39 27.06
CA ALA A 197 -17.03 21.03 27.66
C ALA A 197 -15.70 20.48 27.10
N SER A 198 -15.57 19.18 26.78
CA SER A 198 -14.27 18.59 26.40
C SER A 198 -13.92 18.75 24.93
N ALA A 199 -14.85 18.89 23.98
CA ALA A 199 -14.47 19.01 22.56
C ALA A 199 -13.55 20.22 22.30
N ALA A 200 -13.92 21.40 22.83
CA ALA A 200 -13.07 22.59 22.79
C ALA A 200 -11.80 22.44 23.65
N GLY A 201 -11.92 21.78 24.80
CA GLY A 201 -10.78 21.47 25.67
C GLY A 201 -9.74 20.57 25.00
N ILE A 202 -10.19 19.56 24.24
CA ILE A 202 -9.38 18.67 23.41
C ILE A 202 -8.74 19.49 22.29
N THR A 203 -9.47 20.37 21.60
CA THR A 203 -8.89 21.25 20.57
C THR A 203 -7.74 22.09 21.13
N GLU A 204 -7.91 22.72 22.30
CA GLU A 204 -6.83 23.48 22.94
C GLU A 204 -5.70 22.58 23.45
N PHE A 205 -6.01 21.40 24.01
CA PHE A 205 -4.97 20.42 24.41
C PHE A 205 -4.12 19.99 23.23
N LEU A 206 -4.73 19.64 22.09
CA LEU A 206 -4.03 19.22 20.88
C LEU A 206 -3.11 20.33 20.37
N LYS A 207 -3.55 21.59 20.43
CA LYS A 207 -2.74 22.75 20.06
C LYS A 207 -1.55 22.94 21.02
N GLU A 208 -1.78 22.87 22.32
CA GLU A 208 -0.73 22.96 23.35
C GLU A 208 0.29 21.80 23.21
N MET A 209 -0.20 20.58 22.99
CA MET A 209 0.61 19.38 22.81
C MET A 209 1.41 19.43 21.51
N LYS A 210 0.80 19.79 20.37
CA LYS A 210 1.52 19.91 19.09
C LYS A 210 2.59 20.98 19.14
N ALA A 211 2.30 22.11 19.77
CA ALA A 211 3.30 23.17 19.97
C ALA A 211 4.51 22.68 20.80
N ALA A 212 4.27 21.82 21.80
CA ALA A 212 5.34 21.22 22.60
C ALA A 212 6.11 20.11 21.87
N LEU A 213 5.43 19.32 21.03
CA LEU A 213 6.02 18.23 20.23
C LEU A 213 6.90 18.72 19.08
N GLY A 214 6.57 19.88 18.49
CA GLY A 214 7.26 20.38 17.29
C GLY A 214 7.00 19.49 16.08
N GLU A 215 8.08 18.96 15.48
CA GLU A 215 8.02 18.07 14.31
C GLU A 215 7.56 16.64 14.64
N LYS A 216 7.51 16.26 15.93
CA LYS A 216 6.99 14.95 16.34
C LYS A 216 5.51 14.82 16.04
N GLU A 217 5.09 13.58 15.83
CA GLU A 217 3.73 13.25 15.38
C GLU A 217 2.73 13.31 16.54
N LEU A 218 1.52 13.75 16.23
CA LEU A 218 0.37 13.78 17.13
C LEU A 218 -0.83 13.16 16.43
N SER A 219 -1.38 12.10 17.02
CA SER A 219 -2.62 11.49 16.56
C SER A 219 -3.68 11.42 17.66
N LEU A 220 -4.94 11.32 17.24
CA LEU A 220 -6.08 11.13 18.12
C LEU A 220 -6.92 9.94 17.63
N TYR A 221 -7.11 8.97 18.52
CA TYR A 221 -8.06 7.87 18.34
C TYR A 221 -9.48 8.36 18.56
N VAL A 222 -10.41 7.99 17.68
CA VAL A 222 -11.80 8.46 17.71
C VAL A 222 -12.81 7.32 17.57
N SER A 223 -13.97 7.53 18.21
CA SER A 223 -15.05 6.55 18.35
C SER A 223 -15.61 6.05 17.00
N PRO A 224 -16.07 4.77 16.92
CA PRO A 224 -16.84 4.27 15.77
C PRO A 224 -18.15 5.04 15.57
N THR A 225 -18.61 5.77 16.60
CA THR A 225 -19.77 6.66 16.51
C THR A 225 -19.34 8.11 16.36
N TYR A 226 -19.80 8.76 15.30
CA TYR A 226 -19.68 10.21 15.17
C TYR A 226 -20.73 10.93 16.03
N TYR A 227 -20.28 11.92 16.79
CA TYR A 227 -21.15 12.80 17.57
C TYR A 227 -21.05 14.24 17.08
N THR A 228 -22.19 14.93 16.97
CA THR A 228 -22.26 16.33 16.48
C THR A 228 -21.55 17.34 17.39
N SER A 229 -21.17 16.94 18.59
CA SER A 229 -20.35 17.74 19.51
C SER A 229 -18.86 17.71 19.19
N PHE A 230 -18.40 16.87 18.28
CA PHE A 230 -16.98 16.78 17.92
C PHE A 230 -16.52 17.98 17.09
N ASP A 231 -15.33 18.49 17.41
CA ASP A 231 -14.68 19.58 16.68
C ASP A 231 -13.59 19.01 15.75
N VAL A 232 -14.00 18.11 14.85
CA VAL A 232 -13.07 17.39 13.96
C VAL A 232 -12.19 18.36 13.17
N ALA A 233 -12.79 19.41 12.59
CA ALA A 233 -12.05 20.47 11.89
C ALA A 233 -11.06 21.21 12.80
N GLY A 234 -11.38 21.45 14.08
CA GLY A 234 -10.47 22.01 15.05
C GLY A 234 -9.32 21.07 15.40
N TRP A 235 -9.60 19.79 15.62
CA TRP A 235 -8.60 18.76 15.93
C TRP A 235 -7.57 18.61 14.81
N MET A 236 -8.02 18.63 13.55
CA MET A 236 -7.15 18.46 12.37
C MET A 236 -6.17 19.61 12.10
N LYS A 237 -6.34 20.76 12.76
CA LYS A 237 -5.36 21.84 12.71
C LYS A 237 -4.05 21.48 13.42
N SER A 238 -4.13 20.58 14.40
CA SER A 238 -3.00 20.19 15.25
C SER A 238 -2.57 18.75 15.03
N CYS A 239 -3.52 17.84 14.77
CA CYS A 239 -3.20 16.43 14.50
C CYS A 239 -2.55 16.23 13.13
N ASP A 240 -1.57 15.34 13.10
CA ASP A 240 -1.01 14.80 11.86
C ASP A 240 -2.00 13.83 11.22
N TYR A 241 -2.71 13.03 12.04
CA TYR A 241 -3.80 12.15 11.58
C TYR A 241 -4.79 11.77 12.70
N LEU A 242 -6.01 11.39 12.30
CA LEU A 242 -6.98 10.72 13.17
C LEU A 242 -6.94 9.23 12.96
N ILE A 243 -7.08 8.47 14.03
CA ILE A 243 -7.21 7.02 14.00
C ILE A 243 -8.68 6.71 14.29
N TYR A 244 -9.46 6.43 13.25
CA TYR A 244 -10.86 6.08 13.38
C TYR A 244 -11.01 4.61 13.75
N SER A 245 -11.75 4.34 14.82
CA SER A 245 -12.06 2.97 15.26
C SER A 245 -13.08 2.31 14.32
N CYS A 246 -12.66 1.36 13.49
CA CYS A 246 -13.60 0.58 12.65
C CYS A 246 -14.35 -0.52 13.44
N TYR A 247 -14.18 -0.58 14.76
CA TYR A 247 -14.77 -1.55 15.67
C TYR A 247 -15.03 -0.90 17.05
N PRO A 248 -15.66 -1.61 18.00
CA PRO A 248 -16.54 -2.75 17.80
C PRO A 248 -17.95 -2.31 17.43
N PHE A 249 -18.54 -2.92 16.39
CA PHE A 249 -19.96 -2.77 16.05
C PHE A 249 -20.84 -3.87 16.66
N VAL A 250 -20.22 -4.98 17.09
CA VAL A 250 -20.85 -6.09 17.83
C VAL A 250 -20.06 -6.32 19.10
N GLY A 251 -20.76 -6.50 20.23
CA GLY A 251 -20.18 -6.73 21.55
C GLY A 251 -21.21 -7.28 22.53
N SER A 252 -20.93 -7.27 23.83
CA SER A 252 -21.83 -7.83 24.86
C SER A 252 -23.21 -7.17 24.95
N TRP A 253 -23.35 -5.96 24.42
CA TRP A 253 -24.61 -5.23 24.28
C TRP A 253 -25.45 -5.67 23.07
N SER A 254 -24.93 -6.52 22.18
CA SER A 254 -25.62 -6.97 20.98
C SER A 254 -26.56 -8.14 21.27
N THR A 255 -27.73 -8.15 20.61
CA THR A 255 -28.69 -9.26 20.68
C THR A 255 -28.43 -10.35 19.65
N ASN A 256 -27.79 -10.00 18.53
CA ASN A 256 -27.46 -10.90 17.43
C ASN A 256 -25.96 -10.88 17.18
N SER A 257 -25.42 -12.03 16.78
CA SER A 257 -24.01 -12.18 16.43
C SER A 257 -23.69 -11.46 15.12
N GLY A 258 -22.43 -11.11 14.92
CA GLY A 258 -22.02 -10.45 13.68
C GLY A 258 -20.56 -10.02 13.73
N PRO A 259 -20.07 -9.43 12.64
CA PRO A 259 -18.69 -8.99 12.52
C PRO A 259 -18.43 -7.80 13.45
N VAL A 260 -17.21 -7.76 13.99
CA VAL A 260 -16.78 -6.65 14.87
C VAL A 260 -16.50 -5.37 14.10
N ALA A 261 -16.10 -5.48 12.83
CA ALA A 261 -15.81 -4.35 11.92
C ALA A 261 -16.45 -4.54 10.53
N PRO A 262 -17.79 -4.50 10.39
CA PRO A 262 -18.44 -4.56 9.08
C PRO A 262 -18.18 -3.28 8.27
N GLU A 263 -17.61 -3.41 7.07
CA GLU A 263 -17.29 -2.27 6.20
C GLU A 263 -18.51 -1.45 5.81
N SER A 264 -19.55 -2.10 5.32
CA SER A 264 -20.88 -1.51 5.02
C SER A 264 -21.54 -0.77 6.18
N THR A 265 -20.98 -0.85 7.39
CA THR A 265 -21.43 -0.05 8.53
C THR A 265 -20.46 1.09 8.83
N TYR A 266 -19.15 0.84 8.87
CA TYR A 266 -18.19 1.85 9.28
C TYR A 266 -17.88 2.87 8.18
N ASP A 267 -18.06 2.53 6.91
CA ASP A 267 -17.84 3.41 5.76
C ASP A 267 -18.62 4.74 5.88
N SER A 268 -19.93 4.64 6.12
CA SER A 268 -20.85 5.75 6.33
C SER A 268 -20.58 6.54 7.61
N ARG A 269 -19.80 5.97 8.53
CA ARG A 269 -19.40 6.60 9.80
C ARG A 269 -18.10 7.38 9.63
N VAL A 270 -17.11 6.80 8.94
CA VAL A 270 -15.90 7.50 8.49
C VAL A 270 -16.26 8.72 7.65
N ASP A 271 -17.21 8.57 6.73
CA ASP A 271 -17.74 9.66 5.90
C ASP A 271 -18.23 10.85 6.71
N LYS A 272 -18.78 10.63 7.92
CA LYS A 272 -19.18 11.74 8.81
C LYS A 272 -17.97 12.52 9.32
N TYR A 273 -16.85 11.87 9.62
CA TYR A 273 -15.63 12.58 10.02
C TYR A 273 -15.05 13.38 8.86
N ILE A 274 -15.05 12.81 7.66
CA ILE A 274 -14.59 13.50 6.45
C ILE A 274 -15.44 14.75 6.19
N LEU A 275 -16.77 14.58 6.17
CA LEU A 275 -17.74 15.67 5.97
C LEU A 275 -17.60 16.79 7.01
N ASN A 276 -17.17 16.47 8.23
CA ASN A 276 -17.03 17.43 9.32
C ASN A 276 -15.59 17.95 9.52
N GLY A 277 -14.72 17.76 8.53
CA GLY A 277 -13.44 18.47 8.44
C GLY A 277 -12.19 17.61 8.63
N CYS A 278 -12.30 16.28 8.57
CA CYS A 278 -11.11 15.42 8.45
C CYS A 278 -10.69 15.28 6.98
N PRO A 279 -9.50 15.75 6.57
CA PRO A 279 -8.99 15.43 5.25
C PRO A 279 -8.82 13.91 5.10
N PRO A 280 -9.23 13.29 3.97
CA PRO A 280 -9.09 11.85 3.75
C PRO A 280 -7.64 11.36 3.98
N GLU A 281 -6.66 12.08 3.45
CA GLU A 281 -5.22 11.78 3.55
C GLU A 281 -4.64 11.93 4.97
N LYS A 282 -5.46 12.31 5.95
CA LYS A 282 -5.15 12.34 7.38
C LYS A 282 -5.98 11.36 8.21
N LEU A 283 -6.77 10.48 7.59
CA LEU A 283 -7.60 9.50 8.28
C LEU A 283 -6.96 8.10 8.24
N VAL A 284 -6.86 7.44 9.39
CA VAL A 284 -6.30 6.09 9.54
C VAL A 284 -7.42 5.14 9.99
N LEU A 285 -7.60 4.02 9.30
CA LEU A 285 -8.58 3.00 9.65
C LEU A 285 -8.00 2.05 10.69
N ALA A 286 -8.49 2.09 11.93
CA ALA A 286 -8.13 1.06 12.91
C ALA A 286 -8.97 -0.20 12.66
N LEU A 287 -8.32 -1.26 12.22
CA LEU A 287 -8.89 -2.56 11.88
C LEU A 287 -8.62 -3.60 12.99
N PRO A 288 -9.54 -4.54 13.23
CA PRO A 288 -9.36 -5.54 14.27
C PRO A 288 -8.52 -6.69 13.73
N SER A 289 -7.51 -7.12 14.47
CA SER A 289 -6.83 -8.41 14.25
C SER A 289 -7.43 -9.53 15.11
N TYR A 290 -8.61 -9.27 15.66
CA TYR A 290 -9.41 -10.15 16.49
C TYR A 290 -10.85 -10.21 15.97
N GLY A 291 -11.57 -11.20 16.44
CA GLY A 291 -13.00 -11.37 16.27
C GLY A 291 -13.66 -11.65 17.62
N TYR A 292 -14.91 -12.10 17.55
CA TYR A 292 -15.72 -12.35 18.74
C TYR A 292 -16.43 -13.70 18.63
N GLN A 293 -16.54 -14.41 19.75
CA GLN A 293 -17.27 -15.66 19.84
C GLN A 293 -18.51 -15.52 20.73
N THR A 294 -19.61 -16.08 20.27
CA THR A 294 -20.90 -16.12 20.96
C THR A 294 -21.46 -17.54 20.99
N GLN A 295 -22.26 -17.84 21.99
CA GLN A 295 -23.21 -18.95 21.94
C GLN A 295 -24.54 -18.43 21.43
N ASN A 296 -25.13 -19.13 20.47
CA ASN A 296 -26.34 -18.72 19.79
C ASN A 296 -27.40 -19.82 19.85
N THR A 297 -28.65 -19.43 19.63
CA THR A 297 -29.79 -20.36 19.57
C THR A 297 -29.68 -21.35 18.41
N GLU A 298 -29.00 -20.96 17.33
CA GLU A 298 -28.85 -21.75 16.11
C GLU A 298 -27.55 -21.41 15.36
N SER A 299 -27.16 -22.29 14.44
CA SER A 299 -26.08 -22.03 13.50
C SER A 299 -26.50 -20.98 12.48
N GLY A 300 -25.78 -19.86 12.41
CA GLY A 300 -25.96 -18.92 11.32
C GLY A 300 -25.26 -17.59 11.56
N TYR A 301 -25.16 -16.82 10.48
CA TYR A 301 -24.82 -15.41 10.53
C TYR A 301 -25.99 -14.61 11.12
N ASN A 302 -25.71 -13.59 11.92
CA ASN A 302 -26.74 -12.71 12.49
C ASN A 302 -27.81 -13.43 13.32
N THR A 303 -27.47 -14.56 13.95
CA THR A 303 -28.39 -15.30 14.82
C THR A 303 -28.36 -14.79 16.26
N THR A 304 -29.45 -15.04 16.99
CA THR A 304 -29.66 -14.57 18.37
C THR A 304 -28.61 -15.13 19.32
N ILE A 305 -28.01 -14.24 20.11
CA ILE A 305 -27.01 -14.56 21.12
C ILE A 305 -27.71 -15.00 22.41
N GLU A 306 -27.30 -16.15 22.94
CA GLU A 306 -27.66 -16.62 24.27
C GLU A 306 -26.59 -16.23 25.30
N GLU A 307 -25.31 -16.32 24.92
CA GLU A 307 -24.18 -16.02 25.79
C GLU A 307 -23.03 -15.41 24.99
N HIS A 308 -22.40 -14.39 25.58
CA HIS A 308 -21.20 -13.76 25.07
C HIS A 308 -19.97 -14.51 25.59
N VAL A 309 -19.16 -15.12 24.71
CA VAL A 309 -18.00 -15.92 25.13
C VAL A 309 -16.76 -15.04 25.27
N GLY A 310 -16.51 -14.15 24.31
CA GLY A 310 -15.42 -13.18 24.37
C GLY A 310 -14.63 -13.04 23.06
N SER A 311 -13.56 -12.25 23.14
CA SER A 311 -12.69 -11.96 22.01
C SER A 311 -11.77 -13.13 21.66
N MET A 312 -11.50 -13.31 20.38
CA MET A 312 -10.61 -14.36 19.87
C MET A 312 -9.74 -13.83 18.73
N GLY A 313 -8.46 -14.21 18.69
CA GLY A 313 -7.52 -13.70 17.68
C GLY A 313 -7.72 -14.32 16.29
N PHE A 314 -7.25 -13.59 15.26
CA PHE A 314 -7.14 -14.09 13.89
C PHE A 314 -6.46 -15.47 13.80
N THR A 315 -5.39 -15.67 14.57
CA THR A 315 -4.62 -16.92 14.60
C THR A 315 -5.48 -18.13 14.94
N GLN A 316 -6.39 -17.99 15.91
CA GLN A 316 -7.31 -19.06 16.31
C GLN A 316 -8.38 -19.31 15.23
N GLY A 317 -8.95 -18.25 14.66
CA GLY A 317 -9.93 -18.36 13.57
C GLY A 317 -9.36 -19.08 12.34
N LYS A 318 -8.15 -18.68 11.93
CA LYS A 318 -7.41 -19.30 10.82
C LYS A 318 -7.03 -20.75 11.13
N TRP A 319 -6.52 -21.05 12.33
CA TRP A 319 -6.24 -22.44 12.74
C TRP A 319 -7.49 -23.32 12.64
N ASN A 320 -8.61 -22.85 13.17
CA ASN A 320 -9.87 -23.59 13.19
C ASN A 320 -10.43 -23.89 11.80
N THR A 321 -10.20 -23.02 10.81
CA THR A 321 -10.67 -23.22 9.44
C THR A 321 -9.69 -24.00 8.55
N THR A 322 -8.41 -24.12 8.95
CA THR A 322 -7.37 -24.70 8.09
C THR A 322 -6.69 -25.96 8.64
N LEU A 323 -6.33 -25.99 9.92
CA LEU A 323 -5.43 -26.99 10.50
C LEU A 323 -6.03 -27.80 11.65
N ALA A 324 -7.05 -27.30 12.34
CA ALA A 324 -7.67 -28.01 13.47
C ALA A 324 -8.16 -29.41 13.07
N PRO A 325 -8.12 -30.42 13.98
CA PRO A 325 -8.60 -31.77 13.69
C PRO A 325 -10.05 -31.80 13.19
N ALA A 326 -10.91 -30.99 13.82
CA ALA A 326 -12.28 -30.75 13.41
C ALA A 326 -12.39 -29.38 12.71
N LYS A 327 -11.98 -29.33 11.44
CA LYS A 327 -11.98 -28.11 10.63
C LYS A 327 -13.36 -27.49 10.56
N ARG A 328 -13.41 -26.17 10.74
CA ARG A 328 -14.63 -25.36 10.65
C ARG A 328 -14.79 -24.84 9.23
N THR A 329 -16.03 -24.83 8.75
CA THR A 329 -16.34 -24.30 7.42
C THR A 329 -16.25 -22.78 7.45
N ARG A 330 -15.24 -22.23 6.79
CA ARG A 330 -15.11 -20.79 6.55
C ARG A 330 -16.27 -20.28 5.70
N GLN A 331 -16.88 -19.15 6.07
CA GLN A 331 -17.90 -18.45 5.32
C GLN A 331 -17.53 -16.96 5.22
N TYR A 332 -17.73 -16.35 4.04
CA TYR A 332 -17.46 -14.94 3.79
C TYR A 332 -18.77 -14.17 3.63
N ILE A 333 -18.81 -12.93 4.12
CA ILE A 333 -19.96 -12.02 3.98
C ILE A 333 -19.52 -10.78 3.20
N GLU A 334 -19.93 -10.72 1.94
CA GLU A 334 -19.76 -9.55 1.06
C GLU A 334 -20.50 -8.32 1.63
N GLY A 335 -19.92 -7.14 1.44
CA GLY A 335 -20.35 -5.86 2.00
C GLY A 335 -19.97 -5.67 3.47
N ALA A 336 -19.98 -6.73 4.30
CA ALA A 336 -19.34 -6.65 5.62
C ALA A 336 -17.82 -6.81 5.53
N GLU A 337 -17.38 -7.51 4.48
CA GLU A 337 -15.99 -7.89 4.24
C GLU A 337 -15.44 -8.58 5.49
N ALA A 338 -16.08 -9.66 5.89
CA ALA A 338 -15.76 -10.36 7.14
C ALA A 338 -16.05 -11.85 7.01
N VAL A 339 -15.42 -12.62 7.89
CA VAL A 339 -15.46 -14.08 7.88
C VAL A 339 -16.14 -14.59 9.14
N TRP A 340 -16.85 -15.70 9.00
CA TRP A 340 -17.41 -16.40 10.15
C TRP A 340 -17.40 -17.91 9.96
N TYR A 341 -17.57 -18.62 11.07
CA TYR A 341 -17.94 -20.03 11.07
C TYR A 341 -18.80 -20.34 12.31
N SER A 342 -19.47 -21.48 12.30
CA SER A 342 -20.18 -22.00 13.47
C SER A 342 -19.87 -23.48 13.72
N TYR A 343 -20.13 -23.93 14.94
CA TYR A 343 -20.09 -25.35 15.30
C TYR A 343 -20.98 -25.63 16.50
N GLN A 344 -21.36 -26.89 16.68
CA GLN A 344 -22.09 -27.33 17.86
C GLN A 344 -21.14 -27.98 18.86
N ASP A 345 -21.24 -27.60 20.13
CA ASP A 345 -20.56 -28.26 21.24
C ASP A 345 -21.44 -28.23 22.50
N GLY A 346 -21.51 -29.36 23.21
CA GLY A 346 -22.37 -29.50 24.39
C GLY A 346 -23.86 -29.20 24.14
N GLY A 347 -24.35 -29.35 22.90
CA GLY A 347 -25.72 -29.02 22.50
C GLY A 347 -25.96 -27.54 22.19
N LYS A 348 -24.97 -26.67 22.38
CA LYS A 348 -25.03 -25.23 22.08
C LYS A 348 -24.36 -24.91 20.75
N TRP A 349 -24.84 -23.89 20.05
CA TRP A 349 -24.16 -23.38 18.86
C TRP A 349 -23.17 -22.30 19.23
N TYR A 350 -21.93 -22.45 18.79
CA TYR A 350 -20.92 -21.41 18.86
C TYR A 350 -20.79 -20.76 17.48
N VAL A 351 -20.80 -19.44 17.45
CA VAL A 351 -20.58 -18.63 16.25
C VAL A 351 -19.37 -17.76 16.49
N HIS A 352 -18.43 -17.79 15.55
CA HIS A 352 -17.24 -16.96 15.59
C HIS A 352 -17.21 -16.06 14.35
N ASN A 353 -17.17 -14.75 14.57
CA ASN A 353 -17.01 -13.75 13.52
C ASN A 353 -15.63 -13.09 13.69
N TYR A 354 -14.86 -13.01 12.62
CA TYR A 354 -13.50 -12.47 12.63
C TYR A 354 -13.11 -11.93 11.25
N ASP A 355 -11.96 -11.29 11.23
CA ASP A 355 -11.31 -10.80 10.04
C ASP A 355 -10.09 -11.68 9.72
N ASP A 356 -9.97 -12.12 8.47
CA ASP A 356 -8.83 -12.91 7.99
C ASP A 356 -8.02 -12.15 6.95
N GLU A 357 -7.04 -12.81 6.34
CA GLU A 357 -6.14 -12.13 5.41
C GLU A 357 -6.84 -11.63 4.13
N GLU A 358 -7.88 -12.33 3.68
CA GLU A 358 -8.65 -11.93 2.50
C GLU A 358 -9.53 -10.72 2.84
N SER A 359 -10.26 -10.79 3.96
CA SER A 359 -11.13 -9.70 4.38
C SER A 359 -10.36 -8.44 4.79
N LEU A 360 -9.22 -8.60 5.46
CA LEU A 360 -8.37 -7.46 5.82
C LEU A 360 -7.64 -6.88 4.63
N ALA A 361 -7.20 -7.69 3.65
CA ALA A 361 -6.64 -7.15 2.42
C ALA A 361 -7.64 -6.22 1.73
N HIS A 362 -8.92 -6.59 1.67
CA HIS A 362 -9.98 -5.73 1.16
C HIS A 362 -10.08 -4.40 1.94
N LYS A 363 -10.16 -4.47 3.26
CA LYS A 363 -10.26 -3.27 4.11
C LYS A 363 -9.02 -2.38 4.05
N VAL A 364 -7.83 -2.98 3.89
CA VAL A 364 -6.58 -2.23 3.69
C VAL A 364 -6.58 -1.53 2.32
N ARG A 365 -7.13 -2.13 1.27
CA ARG A 365 -7.33 -1.47 -0.03
C ARG A 365 -8.25 -0.25 0.06
N GLY A 366 -9.20 -0.24 1.01
CA GLY A 366 -9.99 0.95 1.35
C GLY A 366 -9.13 2.17 1.75
N ALA A 367 -7.91 1.96 2.26
CA ALA A 367 -6.99 3.07 2.52
C ALA A 367 -6.32 3.62 1.25
N GLN A 368 -6.23 2.84 0.17
CA GLN A 368 -5.68 3.29 -1.12
C GLN A 368 -6.72 4.04 -1.96
N SER A 369 -7.95 3.52 -1.97
CA SER A 369 -9.11 4.11 -2.64
C SER A 369 -10.32 3.91 -1.74
N TRP A 370 -10.71 4.98 -1.05
CA TRP A 370 -11.83 4.95 -0.12
C TRP A 370 -13.15 4.63 -0.83
N VAL A 371 -13.95 3.76 -0.22
CA VAL A 371 -15.22 3.26 -0.78
C VAL A 371 -16.43 4.11 -0.37
N GLY A 372 -16.28 4.97 0.65
CA GLY A 372 -17.36 5.80 1.17
C GLY A 372 -17.70 6.98 0.25
N ALA A 373 -18.96 7.42 0.30
CA ALA A 373 -19.53 8.40 -0.62
C ALA A 373 -18.96 9.82 -0.49
N GLN A 374 -18.41 10.20 0.66
CA GLN A 374 -17.92 11.58 0.88
C GLN A 374 -16.55 11.85 0.25
N ALA A 375 -15.74 10.80 0.05
CA ALA A 375 -14.42 10.90 -0.55
C ALA A 375 -14.11 9.64 -1.37
N SER A 376 -15.08 9.17 -2.15
CA SER A 376 -14.96 7.96 -2.96
C SER A 376 -13.74 8.06 -3.87
N GLY A 377 -12.87 7.04 -3.88
CA GLY A 377 -11.61 7.00 -4.63
C GLY A 377 -10.42 7.69 -3.97
N HIS A 378 -10.62 8.46 -2.89
CA HIS A 378 -9.52 9.12 -2.20
C HIS A 378 -8.64 8.17 -1.41
N ARG A 379 -7.34 8.45 -1.43
CA ARG A 379 -6.38 7.80 -0.55
C ARG A 379 -6.55 8.31 0.88
N LEU A 380 -6.64 7.38 1.82
CA LEU A 380 -6.57 7.66 3.24
C LEU A 380 -5.12 7.73 3.75
N ARG A 381 -4.92 8.08 5.02
CA ARG A 381 -3.57 8.08 5.63
C ARG A 381 -3.04 6.67 5.91
N GLY A 382 -3.89 5.65 5.95
CA GLY A 382 -3.45 4.25 6.10
C GLY A 382 -4.30 3.46 7.09
N VAL A 383 -3.67 2.49 7.77
CA VAL A 383 -4.35 1.55 8.67
C VAL A 383 -3.66 1.46 10.03
N ALA A 384 -4.42 1.08 11.04
CA ALA A 384 -3.94 0.69 12.35
C ALA A 384 -4.52 -0.67 12.73
N TYR A 385 -3.84 -1.40 13.62
CA TYR A 385 -4.30 -2.70 14.09
C TYR A 385 -4.41 -2.72 15.60
N TRP A 386 -5.60 -3.04 16.10
CA TRP A 386 -5.79 -3.52 17.45
C TRP A 386 -5.89 -5.05 17.41
N SER A 387 -4.89 -5.78 17.87
CA SER A 387 -3.57 -5.31 18.33
C SER A 387 -2.51 -6.31 17.86
N MET A 388 -1.24 -5.93 17.95
CA MET A 388 -0.13 -6.83 17.57
C MET A 388 -0.15 -8.18 18.32
N ARG A 389 -0.86 -8.26 19.46
CA ARG A 389 -1.09 -9.50 20.21
C ARG A 389 -1.96 -10.49 19.44
N TRP A 390 -3.03 -10.04 18.79
CA TRP A 390 -4.05 -10.93 18.20
C TRP A 390 -3.65 -11.56 16.86
N MET A 391 -2.58 -11.03 16.25
CA MET A 391 -1.84 -11.66 15.15
C MET A 391 -0.90 -12.78 15.63
N GLY A 392 -0.68 -12.88 16.95
CA GLY A 392 -0.10 -14.03 17.63
C GLY A 392 -1.16 -14.84 18.37
N ASP A 393 -0.83 -16.06 18.78
CA ASP A 393 -1.73 -16.85 19.62
C ASP A 393 -1.83 -16.24 21.03
N ASN A 394 -3.04 -16.30 21.58
CA ASN A 394 -3.37 -15.82 22.91
C ASN A 394 -4.25 -16.84 23.63
N PRO A 395 -3.66 -17.83 24.32
CA PRO A 395 -4.38 -18.51 25.37
C PRO A 395 -4.39 -17.60 26.61
N ALA A 396 -5.54 -17.50 27.28
CA ALA A 396 -5.75 -16.85 28.59
C ALA A 396 -4.77 -17.33 29.72
N ASN A 397 -3.87 -18.27 29.40
CA ASN A 397 -2.94 -18.95 30.28
C ASN A 397 -1.47 -18.79 29.83
N SER A 398 -0.90 -17.59 29.95
CA SER A 398 0.56 -17.33 29.93
C SER A 398 1.34 -17.51 28.61
N PHE A 399 0.71 -17.35 27.44
CA PHE A 399 1.38 -17.29 26.12
C PHE A 399 2.42 -18.41 25.87
N LYS A 400 1.92 -19.64 25.72
CA LYS A 400 2.75 -20.81 25.44
C LYS A 400 2.45 -21.37 24.07
N SER A 401 3.49 -21.80 23.36
CA SER A 401 3.39 -22.58 22.11
C SER A 401 4.08 -23.92 22.29
N TYR A 402 3.81 -24.88 21.41
CA TYR A 402 4.49 -26.17 21.45
C TYR A 402 5.71 -26.17 20.53
N ASP A 403 6.88 -26.41 21.10
CA ASP A 403 8.11 -26.64 20.33
C ASP A 403 8.06 -28.07 19.79
N MET A 404 7.73 -28.20 18.50
CA MET A 404 7.57 -29.50 17.83
C MET A 404 8.87 -30.32 17.84
N GLU A 405 10.03 -29.65 17.90
CA GLU A 405 11.34 -30.28 17.86
C GLU A 405 11.77 -30.75 19.25
N ALA A 406 11.71 -29.86 20.25
CA ALA A 406 12.04 -30.20 21.64
C ALA A 406 10.97 -31.09 22.29
N GLY A 407 9.76 -31.10 21.76
CA GLY A 407 8.64 -31.89 22.28
C GLY A 407 8.06 -31.33 23.58
N GLU A 408 8.17 -30.02 23.80
CA GLU A 408 7.77 -29.36 25.06
C GLU A 408 7.05 -28.02 24.83
N MET A 409 6.38 -27.54 25.88
CA MET A 409 5.77 -26.21 25.87
C MET A 409 6.85 -25.14 26.11
N VAL A 410 6.84 -24.10 25.28
CA VAL A 410 7.79 -22.99 25.36
C VAL A 410 7.08 -21.65 25.50
N SER A 411 7.73 -20.69 26.15
CA SER A 411 7.29 -19.29 26.26
C SER A 411 7.71 -18.47 25.03
N ARG A 412 7.42 -18.99 23.84
CA ARG A 412 7.59 -18.32 22.54
C ARG A 412 6.24 -18.24 21.82
N TYR A 413 6.12 -17.33 20.88
CA TYR A 413 4.85 -17.01 20.21
C TYR A 413 4.74 -17.62 18.83
N ARG A 414 3.66 -18.37 18.63
CA ARG A 414 3.14 -18.63 17.30
C ARG A 414 2.53 -17.34 16.74
N TYR A 415 3.09 -16.83 15.65
CA TYR A 415 2.65 -15.63 14.94
C TYR A 415 2.32 -15.97 13.49
N TYR A 416 1.21 -15.46 12.97
CA TYR A 416 0.81 -15.69 11.58
C TYR A 416 1.09 -14.44 10.73
N PRO A 417 1.82 -14.57 9.60
CA PRO A 417 2.29 -13.41 8.85
C PRO A 417 1.20 -12.75 8.00
N HIS A 418 0.11 -13.46 7.73
CA HIS A 418 -0.84 -13.13 6.67
C HIS A 418 -1.38 -11.70 6.70
N ILE A 419 -1.80 -11.17 7.87
CA ILE A 419 -2.33 -9.80 7.96
C ILE A 419 -1.25 -8.79 7.58
N CYS A 420 -0.07 -8.91 8.19
CA CYS A 420 1.06 -8.01 7.92
C CYS A 420 1.58 -8.15 6.48
N GLN A 421 1.51 -9.35 5.93
CA GLN A 421 1.83 -9.61 4.53
C GLN A 421 0.84 -8.91 3.59
N ALA A 422 -0.47 -9.02 3.86
CA ALA A 422 -1.48 -8.26 3.11
C ALA A 422 -1.27 -6.75 3.24
N THR A 423 -0.90 -6.25 4.44
CA THR A 423 -0.57 -4.84 4.65
C THR A 423 0.61 -4.38 3.81
N GLN A 424 1.72 -5.13 3.84
CA GLN A 424 2.94 -4.74 3.13
C GLN A 424 2.75 -4.78 1.60
N GLU A 425 2.03 -5.78 1.10
CA GLU A 425 1.77 -5.94 -0.33
C GLU A 425 0.83 -4.84 -0.84
N THR A 426 -0.22 -4.57 -0.07
CA THR A 426 -1.22 -3.58 -0.46
C THR A 426 -0.66 -2.15 -0.37
N LEU A 427 0.07 -1.79 0.68
CA LEU A 427 0.53 -0.42 0.92
C LEU A 427 1.95 -0.11 0.44
N ALA A 428 2.58 -1.03 -0.29
CA ALA A 428 3.86 -0.78 -0.95
C ALA A 428 3.74 0.31 -2.03
N PRO A 429 4.87 0.94 -2.43
CA PRO A 429 4.92 1.78 -3.61
C PRO A 429 4.33 1.07 -4.83
N GLU A 430 3.67 1.85 -5.67
CA GLU A 430 3.04 1.37 -6.91
C GLU A 430 4.07 0.66 -7.79
N GLY A 431 3.70 -0.50 -8.33
CA GLY A 431 4.58 -1.33 -9.14
C GLY A 431 5.58 -2.20 -8.37
N THR A 432 5.60 -2.16 -7.03
CA THR A 432 6.46 -3.05 -6.22
C THR A 432 6.16 -4.52 -6.50
N GLN A 433 7.20 -5.29 -6.86
CA GLN A 433 7.10 -6.73 -7.14
C GLN A 433 7.88 -7.60 -6.15
N SER A 434 8.59 -7.01 -5.20
CA SER A 434 9.48 -7.71 -4.27
C SER A 434 9.23 -7.28 -2.85
N PHE A 435 9.04 -8.26 -1.96
CA PHE A 435 8.64 -8.03 -0.58
C PHE A 435 9.57 -8.76 0.40
N PRO A 436 10.03 -8.08 1.47
CA PRO A 436 10.94 -8.68 2.44
C PRO A 436 10.21 -9.71 3.33
N ILE A 437 10.88 -10.83 3.57
CA ILE A 437 10.53 -11.84 4.58
C ILE A 437 11.34 -11.60 5.84
N GLU A 438 12.64 -11.38 5.69
CA GLU A 438 13.58 -11.19 6.80
C GLU A 438 14.78 -10.34 6.37
N LYS A 439 15.15 -9.37 7.21
CA LYS A 439 16.34 -8.52 7.03
C LYS A 439 17.43 -8.83 8.06
N TRP A 440 17.09 -9.52 9.15
CA TRP A 440 18.01 -9.83 10.25
C TRP A 440 18.65 -8.60 10.91
N GLU A 441 17.89 -7.51 10.99
CA GLU A 441 18.26 -6.32 11.79
C GLU A 441 18.28 -6.61 13.30
N HIS A 442 17.63 -7.72 13.67
CA HIS A 442 17.63 -8.35 14.98
C HIS A 442 17.66 -9.87 14.82
N LEU A 443 18.31 -10.56 15.75
CA LEU A 443 18.27 -12.03 15.81
C LEU A 443 17.03 -12.48 16.59
N GLU A 444 15.97 -12.82 15.86
CA GLU A 444 14.81 -13.47 16.46
C GLU A 444 15.15 -14.90 16.91
N ALA A 445 14.69 -15.28 18.11
CA ALA A 445 14.96 -16.58 18.74
C ALA A 445 14.43 -17.80 17.96
N ARG A 446 13.50 -17.61 17.02
CA ARG A 446 13.00 -18.67 16.13
C ARG A 446 14.00 -19.03 15.02
N TRP A 447 14.97 -18.19 14.70
CA TRP A 447 16.14 -18.64 13.94
C TRP A 447 17.02 -19.46 14.87
N ARG A 448 17.08 -20.78 14.65
CA ARG A 448 17.73 -21.73 15.57
C ARG A 448 19.23 -21.79 15.34
N ASP A 449 20.00 -21.85 16.42
CA ASP A 449 21.38 -22.30 16.34
C ASP A 449 21.42 -23.72 15.75
N PRO A 450 22.25 -23.96 14.71
CA PRO A 450 22.21 -25.22 13.98
C PRO A 450 23.17 -26.29 14.55
N ASP A 451 23.71 -26.12 15.77
CA ASP A 451 24.71 -27.00 16.39
C ASP A 451 24.18 -28.31 17.00
N VAL A 452 23.02 -28.79 16.56
CA VAL A 452 22.43 -30.03 17.10
C VAL A 452 22.69 -31.16 16.12
N PRO A 453 23.64 -32.09 16.38
CA PRO A 453 23.93 -33.20 15.47
C PRO A 453 22.69 -34.07 15.24
N GLY A 454 22.44 -34.44 13.99
CA GLY A 454 21.24 -35.20 13.63
C GLY A 454 21.18 -35.53 12.15
N VAL A 455 20.02 -36.01 11.70
CA VAL A 455 19.79 -36.27 10.26
C VAL A 455 20.01 -34.99 9.48
N ASP A 456 19.50 -33.86 9.95
CA ASP A 456 19.56 -32.57 9.26
C ASP A 456 20.88 -31.79 9.47
N ASN A 457 21.69 -32.17 10.46
CA ASN A 457 22.97 -31.57 10.77
C ASN A 457 24.05 -32.67 10.90
N ILE A 458 24.74 -32.96 9.80
CA ILE A 458 25.74 -34.03 9.72
C ILE A 458 27.14 -33.42 9.72
N GLY A 459 27.99 -33.88 10.64
CA GLY A 459 29.39 -33.44 10.72
C GLY A 459 29.57 -32.04 11.33
N CYS A 460 28.51 -31.41 11.83
CA CYS A 460 28.52 -30.09 12.45
C CYS A 460 29.10 -30.12 13.87
N ASN A 461 29.98 -29.17 14.19
CA ASN A 461 30.54 -29.03 15.55
C ASN A 461 30.89 -27.56 15.85
N GLY A 462 30.14 -26.95 16.76
CA GLY A 462 30.30 -25.55 17.18
C GLY A 462 29.73 -24.53 16.20
N SER A 463 28.81 -24.94 15.30
CA SER A 463 28.17 -23.99 14.37
C SER A 463 27.23 -23.05 15.14
N SER A 464 27.16 -21.77 14.78
CA SER A 464 26.34 -20.81 15.52
C SER A 464 25.89 -19.65 14.66
N ILE A 465 24.83 -18.95 15.08
CA ILE A 465 24.35 -17.74 14.43
C ILE A 465 24.42 -16.51 15.33
N GLN A 466 24.60 -15.35 14.70
CA GLN A 466 24.62 -14.07 15.39
C GLN A 466 24.14 -12.97 14.44
N CYS A 467 23.36 -12.01 14.93
CA CYS A 467 23.12 -10.75 14.22
C CYS A 467 24.33 -9.82 14.39
N VAL A 468 24.88 -9.31 13.28
CA VAL A 468 26.08 -8.45 13.24
C VAL A 468 25.93 -7.36 12.19
N ALA A 469 26.72 -6.29 12.28
CA ALA A 469 26.72 -5.25 11.26
C ALA A 469 27.06 -5.84 9.88
N CYS A 470 26.34 -5.41 8.83
CA CYS A 470 26.55 -5.92 7.47
C CYS A 470 27.98 -5.63 6.98
N PRO A 471 28.68 -6.64 6.44
CA PRO A 471 29.95 -6.41 5.76
C PRO A 471 29.85 -5.37 4.63
N THR A 472 30.83 -4.47 4.53
CA THR A 472 30.93 -3.54 3.40
C THR A 472 31.34 -4.26 2.12
N GLY A 473 30.86 -3.82 0.96
CA GLY A 473 31.32 -4.33 -0.33
C GLY A 473 30.40 -3.93 -1.47
N THR A 474 30.84 -4.14 -2.70
CA THR A 474 30.00 -4.02 -3.91
C THR A 474 28.82 -5.00 -3.80
N ASN A 475 27.63 -4.58 -4.23
CA ASN A 475 26.37 -5.35 -4.15
C ASN A 475 25.87 -5.63 -2.72
N LYS A 476 26.41 -4.96 -1.69
CA LYS A 476 25.77 -4.97 -0.36
C LYS A 476 24.34 -4.41 -0.51
N PRO A 477 23.33 -5.01 0.13
CA PRO A 477 22.00 -4.42 0.21
C PRO A 477 22.04 -2.99 0.79
N ASP A 478 21.46 -2.04 0.07
CA ASP A 478 21.46 -0.61 0.43
C ASP A 478 20.60 -0.32 1.67
N ASN A 479 19.57 -1.14 1.89
CA ASN A 479 18.55 -0.96 2.92
C ASN A 479 18.75 -1.87 4.15
N SER A 480 20.01 -2.21 4.45
CA SER A 480 20.40 -3.05 5.61
C SER A 480 21.56 -2.46 6.43
N ALA A 481 21.43 -2.54 7.75
CA ALA A 481 22.45 -2.16 8.73
C ALA A 481 23.08 -3.37 9.42
N TYR A 482 22.27 -4.39 9.73
CA TYR A 482 22.71 -5.66 10.29
C TYR A 482 22.20 -6.84 9.47
N CYS A 483 22.92 -7.96 9.55
CA CYS A 483 22.63 -9.19 8.84
C CYS A 483 22.86 -10.41 9.75
N LEU A 484 22.39 -11.57 9.34
CA LEU A 484 22.65 -12.84 10.02
C LEU A 484 24.02 -13.38 9.63
N LYS A 485 24.94 -13.47 10.59
CA LYS A 485 26.20 -14.21 10.44
C LYS A 485 26.02 -15.64 10.94
N LEU A 486 26.21 -16.60 10.04
CA LEU A 486 26.36 -18.01 10.32
C LEU A 486 27.85 -18.37 10.37
N TYR A 487 28.31 -18.89 11.50
CA TYR A 487 29.55 -19.66 11.57
C TYR A 487 29.22 -21.13 11.33
N TYR A 488 29.71 -21.68 10.22
CA TYR A 488 29.62 -23.11 9.95
C TYR A 488 30.94 -23.79 10.31
N SER A 489 30.88 -24.99 10.86
CA SER A 489 32.05 -25.77 11.24
C SER A 489 31.79 -27.26 11.02
N PHE A 490 32.48 -27.83 10.03
CA PHE A 490 32.41 -29.25 9.71
C PHE A 490 33.64 -29.99 10.21
N ALA A 491 33.45 -30.89 11.16
CA ALA A 491 34.51 -31.58 11.89
C ALA A 491 35.13 -32.77 11.15
N THR A 492 34.45 -33.31 10.13
CA THR A 492 34.87 -34.52 9.41
C THR A 492 35.17 -34.24 7.95
N MET A 493 36.20 -34.86 7.37
CA MET A 493 36.52 -34.79 5.93
C MET A 493 35.63 -35.71 5.08
N ALA A 494 34.37 -35.91 5.49
CA ALA A 494 33.47 -36.87 4.88
C ALA A 494 32.55 -36.19 3.85
N TYR A 495 32.31 -36.88 2.73
CA TYR A 495 31.23 -36.52 1.81
C TYR A 495 29.89 -36.58 2.54
N GLY A 496 29.10 -35.51 2.45
CA GLY A 496 27.75 -35.43 3.04
C GLY A 496 27.65 -34.59 4.32
N ASN A 497 28.65 -33.76 4.64
CA ASN A 497 28.49 -32.75 5.70
C ASN A 497 27.38 -31.78 5.30
N ARG A 498 26.44 -31.52 6.23
CA ARG A 498 25.32 -30.61 5.99
C ARG A 498 24.85 -29.96 7.27
N LEU A 499 24.37 -28.73 7.15
CA LEU A 499 23.87 -27.90 8.24
C LEU A 499 22.57 -27.23 7.81
N PHE A 500 21.49 -27.41 8.57
CA PHE A 500 20.21 -26.75 8.30
C PHE A 500 20.01 -25.54 9.21
N LEU A 501 20.30 -24.35 8.66
CA LEU A 501 19.91 -23.07 9.25
C LEU A 501 18.41 -22.88 9.02
N ARG A 502 17.60 -22.98 10.08
CA ARG A 502 16.15 -23.00 9.95
C ARG A 502 15.46 -21.98 10.85
N HIS A 503 14.31 -21.52 10.36
CA HIS A 503 13.33 -20.82 11.16
C HIS A 503 12.34 -21.83 11.78
N GLU A 504 12.13 -21.73 13.09
CA GLU A 504 11.25 -22.60 13.86
C GLU A 504 9.78 -22.43 13.47
N ILE A 505 9.07 -23.55 13.31
CA ILE A 505 7.62 -23.60 13.15
C ILE A 505 6.99 -24.11 14.46
N LEU A 506 6.43 -23.17 15.24
CA LEU A 506 5.80 -23.46 16.53
C LEU A 506 4.40 -24.04 16.35
N GLY A 507 4.10 -25.12 17.08
CA GLY A 507 2.81 -25.80 17.08
C GLY A 507 1.80 -25.22 18.07
N HIS A 508 0.54 -25.68 17.93
CA HIS A 508 -0.55 -25.34 18.84
C HIS A 508 -0.30 -25.87 20.26
N HIS A 509 -0.71 -25.11 21.28
CA HIS A 509 -0.39 -25.39 22.68
C HIS A 509 -1.06 -26.66 23.25
N THR A 510 -2.19 -27.09 22.69
CA THR A 510 -2.85 -28.37 23.04
C THR A 510 -2.81 -29.43 21.95
N GLU A 511 -2.69 -29.03 20.67
CA GLU A 511 -2.79 -29.94 19.52
C GLU A 511 -1.39 -30.24 18.98
N ASN A 512 -0.56 -30.80 19.85
CA ASN A 512 0.90 -30.93 19.70
C ASN A 512 1.38 -31.99 18.69
N THR A 513 0.46 -32.57 17.91
CA THR A 513 0.76 -33.56 16.86
C THR A 513 0.61 -32.98 15.45
N ILE A 514 0.13 -31.74 15.33
CA ILE A 514 -0.14 -31.08 14.06
C ILE A 514 0.89 -29.97 13.86
N ALA A 515 1.68 -30.09 12.80
CA ALA A 515 2.59 -29.03 12.37
C ALA A 515 1.81 -27.81 11.91
N ASP A 516 2.15 -26.64 12.44
CA ASP A 516 1.45 -25.40 12.13
C ASP A 516 2.00 -24.73 10.87
N ARG A 517 1.46 -25.13 9.73
CA ARG A 517 1.88 -24.64 8.41
C ARG A 517 1.53 -23.16 8.15
N ASN A 518 0.78 -22.51 9.05
CA ASN A 518 0.45 -21.09 8.97
C ASN A 518 1.44 -20.20 9.75
N ALA A 519 2.33 -20.79 10.56
CA ALA A 519 3.33 -20.10 11.38
C ALA A 519 4.71 -19.78 10.74
N PRO A 520 5.00 -20.00 9.44
CA PRO A 520 6.20 -19.46 8.81
C PRO A 520 6.28 -17.92 8.85
N LYS A 521 7.43 -17.37 8.44
CA LYS A 521 7.65 -15.91 8.33
C LYS A 521 6.85 -15.24 7.21
N ALA A 522 6.60 -15.96 6.12
CA ALA A 522 5.81 -15.54 4.98
C ALA A 522 5.30 -16.79 4.25
N LEU A 523 4.19 -16.63 3.55
CA LEU A 523 3.64 -17.63 2.64
C LEU A 523 3.55 -17.01 1.24
N PHE A 524 3.86 -17.76 0.20
CA PHE A 524 3.86 -17.25 -1.17
C PHE A 524 3.39 -18.32 -2.14
N SER A 525 3.00 -17.90 -3.34
CA SER A 525 2.55 -18.81 -4.39
C SER A 525 3.71 -19.40 -5.18
N LYS A 526 3.43 -20.46 -5.95
CA LYS A 526 4.38 -21.08 -6.86
C LYS A 526 4.90 -20.13 -7.97
N ASN A 527 4.15 -19.07 -8.29
CA ASN A 527 4.50 -18.08 -9.31
C ASN A 527 5.42 -16.97 -8.75
N MET A 528 6.39 -17.36 -7.92
CA MET A 528 7.27 -16.45 -7.20
C MET A 528 8.72 -16.97 -7.26
N THR A 529 9.67 -16.05 -7.17
CA THR A 529 11.08 -16.33 -6.91
C THR A 529 11.40 -15.95 -5.47
N VAL A 530 12.06 -16.83 -4.73
CA VAL A 530 12.61 -16.51 -3.42
C VAL A 530 14.07 -16.14 -3.59
N SER A 531 14.53 -15.05 -2.98
CA SER A 531 15.92 -14.59 -3.06
C SER A 531 16.49 -14.22 -1.70
N VAL A 532 17.80 -14.34 -1.55
CA VAL A 532 18.55 -13.88 -0.38
C VAL A 532 19.91 -13.33 -0.82
N ASP A 533 20.37 -12.27 -0.16
CA ASP A 533 21.73 -11.78 -0.36
C ASP A 533 22.69 -12.47 0.58
N VAL A 534 23.79 -12.96 0.01
CA VAL A 534 24.80 -13.77 0.69
C VAL A 534 26.17 -13.14 0.54
N TYR A 535 26.84 -12.93 1.66
CA TYR A 535 28.24 -12.53 1.69
C TYR A 535 29.12 -13.62 2.28
N THR A 536 30.28 -13.85 1.65
CA THR A 536 31.37 -14.61 2.25
C THR A 536 32.66 -13.79 2.23
N PRO A 537 33.45 -13.78 3.32
CA PRO A 537 34.70 -13.01 3.39
C PRO A 537 35.78 -13.59 2.47
N THR A 538 35.71 -14.88 2.18
CA THR A 538 36.59 -15.61 1.27
C THR A 538 35.77 -16.57 0.42
N ALA A 539 36.40 -17.10 -0.63
CA ALA A 539 35.89 -18.26 -1.35
C ALA A 539 35.90 -19.51 -0.47
N TYR A 540 34.85 -20.31 -0.54
CA TYR A 540 34.76 -21.63 0.08
C TYR A 540 34.50 -22.69 -1.00
N PRO A 541 35.58 -23.20 -1.65
CA PRO A 541 35.47 -24.32 -2.58
C PRO A 541 34.76 -25.51 -1.93
N ASP A 542 33.98 -26.24 -2.73
CA ASP A 542 33.23 -27.44 -2.32
C ASP A 542 32.11 -27.19 -1.30
N GLN A 543 31.78 -25.93 -0.99
CA GLN A 543 30.64 -25.54 -0.17
C GLN A 543 29.52 -24.92 -1.01
N SER A 544 28.28 -25.19 -0.63
CA SER A 544 27.10 -24.61 -1.28
C SER A 544 25.98 -24.29 -0.29
N VAL A 545 25.08 -23.41 -0.72
CA VAL A 545 23.81 -23.12 -0.05
C VAL A 545 22.66 -23.60 -0.94
N ARG A 546 21.60 -24.13 -0.34
CA ARG A 546 20.30 -24.36 -0.98
C ARG A 546 19.19 -23.70 -0.18
N PHE A 547 18.14 -23.24 -0.86
CA PHE A 547 16.89 -22.88 -0.22
C PHE A 547 16.18 -24.15 0.25
N VAL A 548 15.52 -24.08 1.40
CA VAL A 548 14.61 -25.12 1.89
C VAL A 548 13.19 -24.55 1.92
N ILE A 549 12.31 -25.12 1.10
CA ILE A 549 10.90 -24.72 0.95
C ILE A 549 10.03 -25.77 1.62
N MET A 550 9.10 -25.32 2.47
CA MET A 550 7.99 -26.13 2.95
C MET A 550 6.79 -25.91 2.03
N ASP A 551 6.19 -26.99 1.55
CA ASP A 551 5.02 -26.91 0.67
C ASP A 551 3.68 -27.03 1.41
N ALA A 552 2.58 -27.08 0.65
CA ALA A 552 1.22 -27.15 1.19
C ALA A 552 0.90 -28.44 1.95
N LYS A 553 1.66 -29.53 1.76
CA LYS A 553 1.54 -30.78 2.51
C LYS A 553 2.44 -30.82 3.75
N GLY A 554 3.32 -29.82 3.89
CA GLY A 554 4.32 -29.71 4.95
C GLY A 554 5.60 -30.49 4.63
N GLU A 555 5.80 -30.84 3.36
CA GLU A 555 6.97 -31.55 2.84
C GLU A 555 8.11 -30.56 2.56
N LEU A 556 9.35 -30.95 2.84
CA LEU A 556 10.52 -30.10 2.59
C LEU A 556 11.14 -30.40 1.23
N GLU A 557 11.22 -29.36 0.42
CA GLU A 557 11.80 -29.36 -0.91
C GLU A 557 13.02 -28.42 -0.95
N ILE A 558 14.02 -28.76 -1.76
CA ILE A 558 15.26 -27.96 -1.86
C ILE A 558 15.54 -27.50 -3.29
N SER A 559 16.12 -26.30 -3.40
CA SER A 559 16.63 -25.75 -4.65
C SER A 559 17.87 -26.51 -5.14
N SER A 560 18.33 -26.21 -6.35
CA SER A 560 19.68 -26.53 -6.79
C SER A 560 20.76 -25.84 -5.93
N GLN A 561 22.01 -26.32 -5.99
CA GLN A 561 23.13 -25.76 -5.21
C GLN A 561 23.56 -24.39 -5.73
N HIS A 562 23.69 -23.43 -4.81
CA HIS A 562 24.40 -22.18 -5.01
C HIS A 562 25.81 -22.30 -4.44
N ALA A 563 26.82 -22.36 -5.31
CA ALA A 563 28.21 -22.56 -4.89
C ALA A 563 28.78 -21.32 -4.17
N LEU A 564 29.59 -21.53 -3.14
CA LEU A 564 30.27 -20.48 -2.38
C LEU A 564 31.72 -20.23 -2.86
N ASN A 565 31.98 -20.46 -4.16
CA ASN A 565 33.34 -20.43 -4.74
C ASN A 565 33.98 -19.04 -4.84
N ASP A 566 33.20 -17.98 -4.68
CA ASP A 566 33.69 -16.59 -4.66
C ASP A 566 33.53 -15.93 -3.28
N SER A 567 34.22 -14.81 -3.07
CA SER A 567 34.02 -13.91 -1.91
C SER A 567 33.19 -12.69 -2.30
N GLY A 568 32.64 -11.98 -1.32
CA GLY A 568 31.84 -10.79 -1.52
C GLY A 568 30.33 -11.06 -1.52
N TRP A 569 29.54 -9.99 -1.73
CA TRP A 569 28.09 -10.06 -1.80
C TRP A 569 27.63 -10.60 -3.15
N ARG A 570 26.65 -11.52 -3.10
CA ARG A 570 25.94 -12.10 -4.25
C ARG A 570 24.49 -12.31 -3.86
N THR A 571 23.58 -12.26 -4.84
CA THR A 571 22.20 -12.67 -4.64
C THR A 571 22.04 -14.12 -5.09
N PHE A 572 21.47 -14.95 -4.23
CA PHE A 572 20.99 -16.29 -4.59
C PHE A 572 19.47 -16.24 -4.76
N SER A 573 18.95 -16.98 -5.73
CA SER A 573 17.54 -16.98 -6.09
C SER A 573 17.07 -18.38 -6.45
N PHE A 574 15.81 -18.68 -6.13
CA PHE A 574 15.12 -19.91 -6.49
C PHE A 574 13.75 -19.57 -7.09
N ASP A 575 13.62 -19.74 -8.40
CA ASP A 575 12.36 -19.59 -9.13
C ASP A 575 11.52 -20.85 -8.96
N LEU A 576 10.43 -20.74 -8.19
CA LEU A 576 9.58 -21.87 -7.80
C LEU A 576 8.77 -22.45 -8.98
N THR A 577 8.75 -21.77 -10.12
CA THR A 577 8.09 -22.22 -11.34
C THR A 577 9.07 -22.91 -12.30
N ARG A 578 10.33 -22.46 -12.37
CA ARG A 578 11.26 -22.83 -13.45
C ARG A 578 12.43 -23.69 -13.00
N ASP A 579 12.87 -23.53 -11.76
CA ASP A 579 14.09 -24.17 -11.31
C ASP A 579 13.84 -25.63 -10.87
N PRO A 580 14.84 -26.53 -11.03
CA PRO A 580 14.73 -27.90 -10.55
C PRO A 580 14.52 -27.98 -9.03
N VAL A 581 13.59 -28.84 -8.64
CA VAL A 581 13.23 -29.12 -7.24
C VAL A 581 13.67 -30.54 -6.87
N SER A 582 14.06 -30.76 -5.61
CA SER A 582 14.37 -32.10 -5.10
C SER A 582 13.85 -32.27 -3.68
N GLY A 583 13.32 -33.46 -3.37
CA GLY A 583 12.84 -33.80 -2.05
C GLY A 583 13.95 -33.83 -1.01
N TYR A 584 13.68 -33.28 0.17
CA TYR A 584 14.61 -33.25 1.28
C TYR A 584 14.13 -34.13 2.44
N VAL A 585 14.98 -35.06 2.86
CA VAL A 585 14.71 -35.99 3.96
C VAL A 585 15.10 -35.35 5.29
N THR A 586 14.10 -35.12 6.14
CA THR A 586 14.24 -34.53 7.48
C THR A 586 13.65 -35.44 8.55
N ASN A 587 14.14 -35.31 9.79
CA ASN A 587 13.55 -35.95 10.97
C ASN A 587 12.88 -34.97 11.95
N PHE A 588 12.79 -33.68 11.59
CA PHE A 588 12.10 -32.69 12.39
C PHE A 588 10.58 -32.91 12.33
N LYS A 589 9.94 -33.06 13.50
CA LYS A 589 8.50 -33.35 13.61
C LYS A 589 7.58 -32.23 13.12
N SER A 590 8.12 -31.02 12.95
CA SER A 590 7.42 -29.89 12.35
C SER A 590 7.23 -30.05 10.84
N PHE A 591 7.92 -31.00 10.20
CA PHE A 591 7.94 -31.16 8.76
C PHE A 591 7.81 -32.64 8.35
N LYS A 592 7.59 -32.85 7.06
CA LYS A 592 7.64 -34.15 6.39
C LYS A 592 8.81 -34.18 5.41
N SER A 593 9.29 -35.39 5.11
CA SER A 593 10.31 -35.56 4.06
C SER A 593 9.69 -35.30 2.69
N GLY A 594 10.40 -34.55 1.85
CA GLY A 594 9.96 -34.20 0.51
C GLY A 594 9.98 -35.33 -0.51
N ASP A 595 9.26 -35.12 -1.60
CA ASP A 595 9.11 -36.04 -2.72
C ASP A 595 9.63 -35.47 -4.06
N GLY A 596 10.11 -34.22 -4.07
CA GLY A 596 10.61 -33.54 -5.27
C GLY A 596 9.55 -32.73 -6.01
N VAL A 597 8.36 -32.54 -5.43
CA VAL A 597 7.27 -31.78 -6.01
C VAL A 597 6.86 -30.65 -5.07
N LEU A 598 6.76 -29.43 -5.59
CA LEU A 598 6.11 -28.33 -4.85
C LEU A 598 4.60 -28.51 -4.93
N ASP A 599 4.00 -29.14 -3.91
CA ASP A 599 2.56 -29.27 -3.80
C ASP A 599 1.89 -27.95 -3.38
N THR A 600 0.81 -27.61 -4.07
CA THR A 600 0.01 -26.41 -3.82
C THR A 600 -1.47 -26.72 -4.04
N ALA A 601 -2.35 -25.98 -3.37
CA ALA A 601 -3.79 -25.97 -3.62
C ALA A 601 -4.14 -25.47 -5.04
N GLY A 602 -3.17 -24.90 -5.77
CA GLY A 602 -3.34 -24.37 -7.13
C GLY A 602 -3.93 -22.96 -7.15
N GLY A 603 -4.15 -22.40 -8.35
CA GLY A 603 -4.82 -21.11 -8.52
C GLY A 603 -4.09 -19.92 -7.87
N GLY A 604 -2.76 -19.96 -7.76
CA GLY A 604 -1.98 -18.90 -7.13
C GLY A 604 -2.04 -18.87 -5.59
N ALA A 605 -2.46 -19.97 -4.94
CA ALA A 605 -2.53 -20.07 -3.47
C ALA A 605 -1.20 -19.72 -2.77
N TYR A 606 -1.29 -19.05 -1.62
CA TYR A 606 -0.16 -18.67 -0.76
C TYR A 606 0.07 -19.76 0.28
N ASP A 607 0.65 -20.88 -0.15
CA ASP A 607 0.80 -22.08 0.66
C ASP A 607 2.21 -22.71 0.63
N LEU A 608 3.19 -22.01 0.05
CA LEU A 608 4.61 -22.35 0.11
C LEU A 608 5.35 -21.39 1.05
N ALA A 609 6.39 -21.85 1.73
CA ALA A 609 7.20 -21.01 2.61
C ALA A 609 8.68 -21.37 2.56
N CYS A 610 9.56 -20.37 2.57
CA CYS A 610 10.99 -20.60 2.81
C CYS A 610 11.22 -20.75 4.31
N VAL A 611 11.67 -21.92 4.73
CA VAL A 611 11.88 -22.27 6.15
C VAL A 611 13.35 -22.26 6.54
N GLY A 612 14.24 -21.97 5.61
CA GLY A 612 15.66 -21.74 5.87
C GLY A 612 16.58 -22.16 4.73
N PHE A 613 17.82 -22.47 5.09
CA PHE A 613 18.91 -22.75 4.16
C PHE A 613 19.68 -24.00 4.57
N LEU A 614 19.98 -24.84 3.59
CA LEU A 614 20.88 -25.98 3.75
C LEU A 614 22.28 -25.58 3.29
N VAL A 615 23.25 -25.60 4.21
CA VAL A 615 24.67 -25.45 3.88
C VAL A 615 25.28 -26.84 3.74
N GLU A 616 25.85 -27.14 2.58
CA GLU A 616 26.41 -28.45 2.25
C GLU A 616 27.90 -28.36 1.95
N GLY A 617 28.65 -29.37 2.38
CA GLY A 617 30.07 -29.53 2.08
C GLY A 617 30.37 -30.86 1.39
N SER A 618 31.10 -30.79 0.27
CA SER A 618 31.50 -31.96 -0.53
C SER A 618 33.02 -32.19 -0.47
N GLY A 619 33.60 -32.27 0.74
CA GLY A 619 35.05 -32.42 0.87
C GLY A 619 35.63 -32.42 2.29
N ALA A 620 36.80 -31.80 2.42
CA ALA A 620 37.59 -31.70 3.65
C ALA A 620 36.85 -31.01 4.81
N ALA A 621 37.27 -31.29 6.05
CA ALA A 621 36.87 -30.54 7.23
C ALA A 621 37.18 -29.05 7.02
N GLY A 622 36.27 -28.18 7.42
CA GLY A 622 36.37 -26.76 7.14
C GLY A 622 35.35 -25.95 7.92
N SER A 623 35.71 -24.71 8.23
CA SER A 623 34.87 -23.77 8.96
C SER A 623 34.98 -22.39 8.33
N GLY A 624 33.91 -21.61 8.42
CA GLY A 624 33.89 -20.27 7.85
C GLY A 624 32.65 -19.48 8.27
N TYR A 625 32.59 -18.26 7.76
CA TYR A 625 31.47 -17.35 7.97
C TYR A 625 30.69 -17.15 6.67
N ILE A 626 29.38 -17.32 6.75
CA ILE A 626 28.41 -16.99 5.70
C ILE A 626 27.47 -15.94 6.32
N TYR A 627 27.18 -14.88 5.58
CA TYR A 627 26.29 -13.81 6.03
C TYR A 627 25.06 -13.80 5.13
N PHE A 628 23.86 -13.77 5.72
CA PHE A 628 22.57 -13.72 5.03
C PHE A 628 21.87 -12.40 5.34
N ASP A 629 21.32 -11.77 4.31
CA ASP A 629 20.59 -10.51 4.39
C ASP A 629 19.46 -10.48 3.35
N GLU A 630 18.46 -9.62 3.56
CA GLU A 630 17.30 -9.39 2.69
C GLU A 630 16.67 -10.66 2.05
N LEU A 631 16.28 -11.65 2.86
CA LEU A 631 15.43 -12.74 2.37
C LEU A 631 14.09 -12.15 1.93
N ARG A 632 13.72 -12.41 0.68
CA ARG A 632 12.57 -11.80 0.00
C ARG A 632 11.90 -12.77 -0.96
N TYR A 633 10.63 -12.52 -1.24
CA TYR A 633 9.95 -13.13 -2.38
C TYR A 633 9.64 -12.04 -3.40
N SER A 634 9.72 -12.40 -4.67
CA SER A 634 9.40 -11.52 -5.77
C SER A 634 8.50 -12.24 -6.74
N ARG A 635 7.57 -11.50 -7.34
CA ARG A 635 6.71 -12.07 -8.37
C ARG A 635 7.52 -12.56 -9.56
N THR A 636 7.15 -13.73 -10.05
CA THR A 636 7.71 -14.29 -11.27
C THR A 636 6.59 -14.75 -12.16
N LEU A 637 6.40 -14.03 -13.26
CA LEU A 637 5.48 -14.47 -14.28
C LEU A 637 5.96 -15.83 -14.81
N PRO A 638 5.05 -16.78 -15.06
CA PRO A 638 5.39 -17.97 -15.85
C PRO A 638 6.09 -17.56 -17.16
N PRO A 639 7.05 -18.34 -17.69
CA PRO A 639 7.78 -17.99 -18.93
C PRO A 639 6.91 -17.63 -20.13
N HIS A 640 5.66 -18.07 -20.11
CA HIS A 640 4.68 -17.89 -21.16
C HIS A 640 3.66 -16.76 -20.89
N CYS A 641 3.85 -16.00 -19.80
CA CYS A 641 3.09 -14.79 -19.48
C CYS A 641 3.80 -13.51 -19.96
N ASP A 642 4.65 -13.59 -20.99
CA ASP A 642 5.33 -12.43 -21.62
C ASP A 642 4.37 -11.66 -22.56
N TYR A 643 3.19 -11.30 -22.03
CA TYR A 643 2.13 -10.59 -22.72
C TYR A 643 1.60 -9.46 -21.85
N VAL A 644 1.34 -8.31 -22.46
CA VAL A 644 0.75 -7.15 -21.78
C VAL A 644 -0.46 -6.64 -22.55
N ILE A 645 -1.38 -5.99 -21.83
CA ILE A 645 -2.43 -5.17 -22.44
C ILE A 645 -1.73 -3.92 -22.95
N ASN A 646 -1.53 -3.84 -24.27
CA ASN A 646 -0.71 -2.82 -24.90
C ASN A 646 -1.50 -1.56 -25.23
N GLU A 647 -2.71 -1.73 -25.75
CA GLU A 647 -3.57 -0.62 -26.15
C GLU A 647 -5.04 -1.00 -25.95
N PHE A 648 -5.89 -0.06 -25.56
CA PHE A 648 -7.34 -0.31 -25.56
C PHE A 648 -8.16 0.96 -25.78
N SER A 649 -9.38 0.76 -26.27
CA SER A 649 -10.42 1.79 -26.32
C SER A 649 -11.78 1.19 -25.98
N SER A 650 -12.50 1.84 -25.05
CA SER A 650 -13.85 1.47 -24.63
C SER A 650 -14.92 2.49 -25.03
N ALA A 651 -14.52 3.66 -25.55
CA ALA A 651 -15.38 4.83 -25.65
C ALA A 651 -16.58 4.68 -26.61
N GLN A 652 -16.32 4.13 -27.81
CA GLN A 652 -17.29 4.05 -28.91
C GLN A 652 -17.59 2.60 -29.26
N SER A 653 -18.85 2.18 -29.11
CA SER A 653 -19.27 0.77 -29.21
C SER A 653 -18.83 0.05 -30.49
N ALA A 654 -18.77 0.72 -31.64
CA ALA A 654 -18.38 0.13 -32.92
C ALA A 654 -16.86 0.10 -33.16
N SER A 655 -16.08 0.68 -32.25
CA SER A 655 -14.62 0.82 -32.37
C SER A 655 -13.90 0.44 -31.09
N GLN A 656 -14.53 -0.41 -30.25
CA GLN A 656 -13.92 -0.90 -29.03
C GLN A 656 -12.91 -2.00 -29.34
N PHE A 657 -11.77 -1.99 -28.65
CA PHE A 657 -10.76 -3.03 -28.78
C PHE A 657 -9.83 -3.10 -27.57
N VAL A 658 -9.16 -4.24 -27.46
CA VAL A 658 -7.97 -4.49 -26.67
C VAL A 658 -6.91 -5.06 -27.60
N GLU A 659 -5.72 -4.49 -27.57
CA GLU A 659 -4.53 -5.01 -28.20
C GLU A 659 -3.63 -5.63 -27.14
N ILE A 660 -3.18 -6.85 -27.42
CA ILE A 660 -2.20 -7.57 -26.62
C ILE A 660 -0.88 -7.52 -27.37
N TYR A 661 0.21 -7.20 -26.67
CA TYR A 661 1.56 -7.26 -27.20
C TYR A 661 2.38 -8.30 -26.44
N GLY A 662 3.17 -9.10 -27.15
CA GLY A 662 4.06 -10.07 -26.52
C GLY A 662 4.78 -10.98 -27.49
N ALA A 663 5.33 -12.07 -26.97
CA ALA A 663 6.12 -13.02 -27.77
C ALA A 663 5.32 -13.60 -28.95
N ALA A 664 5.91 -13.56 -30.14
CA ALA A 664 5.31 -14.10 -31.35
C ALA A 664 5.21 -15.64 -31.26
N GLY A 665 4.13 -16.20 -31.82
CA GLY A 665 3.87 -17.62 -31.79
C GLY A 665 2.51 -17.96 -31.17
N THR A 666 2.39 -19.15 -30.62
CA THR A 666 1.11 -19.67 -30.12
C THR A 666 0.87 -19.26 -28.69
N PHE A 667 -0.28 -18.65 -28.40
CA PHE A 667 -0.70 -18.42 -27.02
C PHE A 667 -0.79 -19.73 -26.23
N PRO A 668 -0.38 -19.74 -24.96
CA PRO A 668 -0.47 -20.91 -24.08
C PRO A 668 -1.91 -21.39 -23.95
N SER A 669 -2.11 -22.71 -23.85
CA SER A 669 -3.46 -23.31 -23.87
C SER A 669 -4.41 -22.76 -22.80
N GLY A 670 -3.89 -22.31 -21.66
CA GLY A 670 -4.66 -21.75 -20.55
C GLY A 670 -4.86 -20.23 -20.60
N MET A 671 -4.34 -19.54 -21.62
CA MET A 671 -4.36 -18.08 -21.71
C MET A 671 -5.76 -17.55 -22.07
N GLU A 672 -6.22 -16.56 -21.31
CA GLU A 672 -7.52 -15.91 -21.48
C GLU A 672 -7.39 -14.38 -21.35
N LEU A 673 -8.20 -13.66 -22.13
CA LEU A 673 -8.51 -12.25 -21.90
C LEU A 673 -9.88 -12.16 -21.22
N ARG A 674 -9.92 -11.59 -20.02
CA ARG A 674 -11.11 -11.46 -19.19
C ARG A 674 -11.51 -9.98 -19.07
N PHE A 675 -12.80 -9.74 -19.13
CA PHE A 675 -13.39 -8.43 -18.84
C PHE A 675 -14.16 -8.50 -17.53
N VAL A 676 -13.88 -7.56 -16.64
CA VAL A 676 -14.34 -7.57 -15.26
C VAL A 676 -15.16 -6.32 -14.97
N GLY A 677 -16.37 -6.54 -14.45
CA GLY A 677 -17.35 -5.50 -14.20
C GLY A 677 -17.10 -4.81 -12.86
N GLY A 678 -17.24 -3.48 -12.81
CA GLY A 678 -17.02 -2.73 -11.58
C GLY A 678 -18.12 -2.86 -10.53
N SER A 679 -19.31 -3.36 -10.88
CA SER A 679 -20.42 -3.46 -9.94
C SER A 679 -20.18 -4.47 -8.83
N ASP A 680 -19.56 -5.60 -9.17
CA ASP A 680 -19.41 -6.78 -8.31
C ASP A 680 -18.01 -7.41 -8.40
N GLY A 681 -17.12 -6.87 -9.24
CA GLY A 681 -15.79 -7.44 -9.45
C GLY A 681 -15.81 -8.76 -10.22
N ALA A 682 -16.94 -9.18 -10.79
CA ALA A 682 -17.07 -10.45 -11.49
C ALA A 682 -16.58 -10.37 -12.94
N THR A 683 -16.07 -11.49 -13.45
CA THR A 683 -15.81 -11.63 -14.89
C THR A 683 -17.13 -11.75 -15.64
N TYR A 684 -17.46 -10.77 -16.48
CA TYR A 684 -18.69 -10.78 -17.28
C TYR A 684 -18.48 -11.34 -18.69
N ALA A 685 -17.25 -11.32 -19.20
CA ALA A 685 -16.90 -11.88 -20.50
C ALA A 685 -15.45 -12.42 -20.52
N THR A 686 -15.25 -13.51 -21.25
CA THR A 686 -13.95 -14.15 -21.45
C THR A 686 -13.72 -14.45 -22.92
N VAL A 687 -12.53 -14.13 -23.42
CA VAL A 687 -12.06 -14.50 -24.74
C VAL A 687 -10.92 -15.52 -24.57
N PRO A 688 -11.14 -16.80 -24.94
CA PRO A 688 -10.10 -17.81 -24.84
C PRO A 688 -9.03 -17.55 -25.89
N LEU A 689 -7.78 -17.33 -25.46
CA LEU A 689 -6.65 -17.03 -26.35
C LEU A 689 -5.81 -18.27 -26.68
N GLY A 690 -5.87 -19.30 -25.84
CA GLY A 690 -5.04 -20.49 -26.01
C GLY A 690 -5.10 -21.14 -27.40
N GLY A 691 -3.93 -21.43 -27.96
CA GLY A 691 -3.78 -22.00 -29.30
C GLY A 691 -3.85 -20.99 -30.45
N ARG A 692 -4.22 -19.73 -30.19
CA ARG A 692 -4.24 -18.67 -31.22
C ARG A 692 -2.83 -18.15 -31.50
N GLN A 693 -2.63 -17.57 -32.68
CA GLN A 693 -1.31 -17.11 -33.14
C GLN A 693 -1.15 -15.61 -32.97
N VAL A 694 -0.04 -15.20 -32.36
CA VAL A 694 0.50 -13.83 -32.38
C VAL A 694 1.50 -13.76 -33.52
N ALA A 695 1.34 -12.79 -34.43
CA ALA A 695 2.25 -12.58 -35.54
C ALA A 695 3.65 -12.16 -35.04
N ASN A 696 4.67 -12.30 -35.88
CA ASN A 696 5.98 -11.70 -35.61
C ASN A 696 6.08 -10.41 -36.43
N ASP A 697 5.78 -9.30 -35.78
CA ASP A 697 5.79 -7.96 -36.36
C ASP A 697 7.17 -7.29 -36.20
N GLY A 698 8.10 -7.95 -35.52
CA GLY A 698 9.50 -7.55 -35.41
C GLY A 698 10.16 -8.06 -34.12
N GLY A 699 11.45 -8.40 -34.18
CA GLY A 699 12.24 -8.73 -32.98
C GLY A 699 11.80 -10.00 -32.22
N GLY A 700 10.88 -10.82 -32.76
CA GLY A 700 10.32 -11.98 -32.06
C GLY A 700 9.04 -11.67 -31.28
N TYR A 701 8.45 -10.49 -31.45
CA TYR A 701 7.24 -10.02 -30.78
C TYR A 701 6.19 -9.60 -31.82
N GLY A 702 4.93 -9.47 -31.40
CA GLY A 702 3.88 -8.90 -32.23
C GLY A 702 2.59 -8.61 -31.49
N TYR A 703 1.57 -8.24 -32.27
CA TYR A 703 0.29 -7.74 -31.77
C TYR A 703 -0.81 -8.80 -31.95
N TYR A 704 -1.80 -8.77 -31.05
CA TYR A 704 -3.02 -9.55 -31.16
C TYR A 704 -4.23 -8.70 -30.76
N VAL A 705 -5.13 -8.43 -31.70
CA VAL A 705 -6.23 -7.48 -31.51
C VAL A 705 -7.56 -8.19 -31.31
N VAL A 706 -8.21 -7.90 -30.19
CA VAL A 706 -9.56 -8.35 -29.85
C VAL A 706 -10.48 -7.13 -29.85
N GLY A 707 -11.46 -7.05 -30.75
CA GLY A 707 -12.28 -5.84 -30.88
C GLY A 707 -13.48 -5.93 -31.82
N SER A 708 -14.22 -4.84 -31.94
CA SER A 708 -15.35 -4.72 -32.87
C SER A 708 -14.91 -4.93 -34.32
N SER A 709 -15.78 -5.44 -35.18
CA SER A 709 -15.43 -5.79 -36.58
C SER A 709 -14.98 -4.62 -37.47
N ALA A 710 -15.28 -3.37 -37.08
CA ALA A 710 -14.84 -2.17 -37.79
C ALA A 710 -13.44 -1.69 -37.37
N VAL A 711 -12.87 -2.27 -36.31
CA VAL A 711 -11.50 -1.98 -35.89
C VAL A 711 -10.52 -2.62 -36.89
N PRO A 712 -9.48 -1.92 -37.36
CA PRO A 712 -8.46 -2.50 -38.22
C PRO A 712 -7.71 -3.65 -37.54
N ASN A 713 -7.21 -4.61 -38.33
CA ASN A 713 -6.33 -5.69 -37.88
C ASN A 713 -6.88 -6.58 -36.76
N VAL A 714 -8.21 -6.70 -36.63
CA VAL A 714 -8.83 -7.55 -35.60
C VAL A 714 -8.58 -9.03 -35.88
N ASP A 715 -7.89 -9.69 -34.95
CA ASP A 715 -7.70 -11.15 -34.93
C ASP A 715 -8.89 -11.88 -34.30
N SER A 716 -9.64 -11.20 -33.43
CA SER A 716 -10.86 -11.75 -32.84
C SER A 716 -11.96 -10.74 -32.60
N VAL A 717 -13.10 -11.03 -33.21
CA VAL A 717 -14.24 -10.12 -33.24
C VAL A 717 -15.06 -10.22 -31.95
N LEU A 718 -15.34 -9.06 -31.35
CA LEU A 718 -16.31 -8.86 -30.28
C LEU A 718 -17.58 -8.20 -30.82
N ALA A 719 -18.69 -8.39 -30.10
CA ALA A 719 -19.90 -7.63 -30.35
C ALA A 719 -19.66 -6.13 -30.04
N ASN A 720 -20.33 -5.25 -30.78
CA ASN A 720 -20.26 -3.82 -30.50
C ASN A 720 -20.79 -3.53 -29.09
N GLY A 721 -20.03 -2.79 -28.28
CA GLY A 721 -20.39 -2.49 -26.90
C GLY A 721 -20.05 -3.60 -25.89
N ALA A 722 -19.26 -4.62 -26.27
CA ALA A 722 -18.86 -5.69 -25.36
C ALA A 722 -17.85 -5.24 -24.29
N ILE A 723 -17.13 -4.14 -24.50
CA ILE A 723 -16.22 -3.56 -23.50
C ILE A 723 -17.00 -2.47 -22.76
N GLU A 724 -17.12 -2.57 -21.44
CA GLU A 724 -17.87 -1.60 -20.65
C GLU A 724 -17.22 -0.20 -20.66
N ASN A 725 -18.06 0.83 -20.61
CA ASN A 725 -17.66 2.24 -20.50
C ASN A 725 -18.63 2.97 -19.55
N GLY A 726 -18.13 3.68 -18.53
CA GLY A 726 -18.96 4.50 -17.63
C GLY A 726 -19.17 3.97 -16.21
N THR A 727 -18.54 2.87 -15.84
CA THR A 727 -18.21 2.48 -14.46
C THR A 727 -16.73 2.10 -14.43
N PRO A 728 -16.05 2.10 -13.27
CA PRO A 728 -14.75 1.46 -13.22
C PRO A 728 -14.89 0.04 -13.79
N SER A 729 -14.03 -0.34 -14.72
CA SER A 729 -14.02 -1.68 -15.29
C SER A 729 -12.58 -2.13 -15.44
N ALA A 730 -12.36 -3.42 -15.59
CA ALA A 730 -11.01 -3.94 -15.78
C ALA A 730 -10.90 -4.93 -16.92
N ILE A 731 -9.70 -4.97 -17.50
CA ILE A 731 -9.26 -5.97 -18.47
C ILE A 731 -8.14 -6.76 -17.79
N GLN A 732 -8.19 -8.08 -17.85
CA GLN A 732 -7.20 -8.96 -17.25
C GLN A 732 -6.72 -9.99 -18.26
N LEU A 733 -5.40 -10.13 -18.41
CA LEU A 733 -4.77 -11.26 -19.06
C LEU A 733 -4.43 -12.30 -17.98
N TYR A 734 -4.95 -13.51 -18.15
CA TYR A 734 -4.86 -14.55 -17.12
C TYR A 734 -4.48 -15.89 -17.72
N ASP A 735 -3.58 -16.60 -17.05
CA ASP A 735 -3.25 -17.99 -17.36
C ASP A 735 -3.93 -18.94 -16.37
N THR A 736 -4.97 -19.63 -16.84
CA THR A 736 -5.73 -20.59 -16.04
C THR A 736 -4.92 -21.79 -15.57
N ALA A 737 -3.83 -22.14 -16.25
CA ALA A 737 -3.01 -23.28 -15.87
C ALA A 737 -2.16 -23.01 -14.63
N SER A 738 -1.57 -21.82 -14.53
CA SER A 738 -0.75 -21.39 -13.38
C SER A 738 -1.51 -20.58 -12.34
N GLY A 739 -2.69 -20.05 -12.69
CA GLY A 739 -3.40 -19.05 -11.90
C GLY A 739 -2.73 -17.68 -11.89
N ALA A 740 -1.81 -17.42 -12.81
CA ALA A 740 -1.09 -16.15 -12.89
C ALA A 740 -1.92 -15.11 -13.66
N VAL A 741 -2.11 -13.94 -13.05
CA VAL A 741 -2.47 -12.73 -13.80
C VAL A 741 -1.23 -12.31 -14.58
N CYS A 742 -1.22 -12.31 -15.92
CA CYS A 742 -0.05 -11.83 -16.66
C CYS A 742 -0.02 -10.29 -16.69
N ASP A 743 -1.16 -9.64 -16.91
CA ASP A 743 -1.33 -8.18 -16.84
C ASP A 743 -2.79 -7.83 -16.51
N ALA A 744 -3.02 -6.64 -15.94
CA ALA A 744 -4.37 -6.14 -15.68
C ALA A 744 -4.41 -4.61 -15.72
N VAL A 745 -5.47 -4.07 -16.33
CA VAL A 745 -5.72 -2.63 -16.39
C VAL A 745 -7.11 -2.33 -15.85
N VAL A 746 -7.17 -1.52 -14.79
CA VAL A 746 -8.40 -0.92 -14.27
C VAL A 746 -8.51 0.49 -14.88
N TYR A 747 -9.67 0.82 -15.43
CA TYR A 747 -9.95 2.13 -16.04
C TYR A 747 -11.26 2.71 -15.53
N ASN A 748 -11.49 4.01 -15.71
CA ASN A 748 -12.67 4.73 -15.21
C ASN A 748 -12.82 4.76 -13.67
N ALA A 749 -11.76 4.53 -12.91
CA ALA A 749 -11.81 4.44 -11.44
C ALA A 749 -11.75 5.79 -10.69
N HIS A 750 -12.30 6.85 -11.33
CA HIS A 750 -12.67 8.18 -10.78
C HIS A 750 -12.86 8.12 -9.29
N ASP A 751 -14.06 7.63 -9.01
CA ASP A 751 -14.70 7.67 -7.72
C ASP A 751 -14.39 6.37 -6.98
N GLY A 752 -13.21 5.79 -7.23
CA GLY A 752 -12.75 4.54 -6.63
C GLY A 752 -13.04 3.30 -7.46
N LEU A 753 -12.82 2.16 -6.81
CA LEU A 753 -12.76 0.85 -7.46
C LEU A 753 -14.10 0.13 -7.55
N ALA A 754 -15.11 0.57 -6.80
CA ALA A 754 -16.34 -0.20 -6.59
C ALA A 754 -16.01 -1.68 -6.27
N GLY A 755 -16.66 -2.65 -6.93
CA GLY A 755 -16.41 -4.07 -6.75
C GLY A 755 -15.02 -4.57 -7.18
N LEU A 756 -14.23 -3.78 -7.93
CA LEU A 756 -12.89 -4.20 -8.40
C LEU A 756 -11.83 -4.26 -7.29
N GLY A 757 -12.10 -3.64 -6.13
CA GLY A 757 -11.29 -3.77 -4.91
C GLY A 757 -11.60 -5.05 -4.12
N GLY A 758 -12.61 -5.81 -4.57
CA GLY A 758 -13.22 -6.99 -3.97
C GLY A 758 -12.26 -8.12 -3.58
N HIS A 759 -12.80 -9.07 -2.85
CA HIS A 759 -12.11 -10.32 -2.51
C HIS A 759 -12.27 -11.35 -3.66
N GLY A 760 -11.34 -12.31 -3.78
CA GLY A 760 -11.46 -13.43 -4.75
C GLY A 760 -10.94 -13.21 -6.19
N ASP A 761 -11.17 -14.20 -7.07
CA ASP A 761 -10.79 -14.19 -8.50
C ASP A 761 -11.94 -13.60 -9.34
N PRO A 762 -11.70 -12.56 -10.16
CA PRO A 762 -10.40 -11.97 -10.51
C PRO A 762 -9.91 -10.86 -9.58
N GLN A 763 -8.69 -11.01 -9.06
CA GLN A 763 -7.94 -9.90 -8.49
C GLN A 763 -7.37 -9.03 -9.63
N VAL A 764 -7.88 -7.81 -9.77
CA VAL A 764 -7.43 -6.82 -10.78
C VAL A 764 -6.68 -5.62 -10.18
N THR A 765 -6.67 -5.51 -8.85
CA THR A 765 -6.09 -4.38 -8.09
C THR A 765 -4.93 -4.80 -7.18
N GLN A 766 -4.38 -5.99 -7.40
CA GLN A 766 -3.33 -6.61 -6.56
C GLN A 766 -2.03 -5.80 -6.40
N PHE A 767 -1.84 -4.73 -7.19
CA PHE A 767 -0.64 -3.88 -7.16
C PHE A 767 -0.90 -2.49 -6.58
N GLY A 768 -2.05 -2.29 -5.92
CA GLY A 768 -2.51 -0.99 -5.46
C GLY A 768 -2.95 -0.06 -6.59
N SER A 769 -3.05 1.24 -6.30
CA SER A 769 -3.21 2.26 -7.36
C SER A 769 -1.99 2.20 -8.27
N PRO A 770 -2.18 2.07 -9.59
CA PRO A 770 -2.51 3.27 -10.35
C PRO A 770 -3.30 2.92 -11.63
N TRP A 771 -4.60 2.69 -11.45
CA TRP A 771 -5.58 2.65 -12.53
C TRP A 771 -5.55 3.91 -13.41
N VAL A 772 -6.19 3.82 -14.57
CA VAL A 772 -6.15 4.87 -15.57
C VAL A 772 -7.49 5.58 -15.75
N GLY A 773 -7.43 6.83 -16.19
CA GLY A 773 -8.63 7.51 -16.66
C GLY A 773 -9.33 6.85 -17.83
N GLY A 774 -10.60 7.23 -18.02
CA GLY A 774 -11.40 6.76 -19.14
C GLY A 774 -10.93 7.23 -20.51
N SER A 775 -11.57 6.68 -21.53
CA SER A 775 -11.45 7.15 -22.91
C SER A 775 -12.71 7.89 -23.31
N GLY A 776 -12.58 9.18 -23.64
CA GLY A 776 -13.67 9.99 -24.17
C GLY A 776 -14.07 9.51 -25.56
N SER A 777 -15.31 9.80 -25.97
CA SER A 777 -15.64 9.73 -27.40
C SER A 777 -14.80 10.77 -28.17
N GLY A 778 -14.62 10.66 -29.47
CA GLY A 778 -13.86 11.64 -30.27
C GLY A 778 -12.88 10.98 -31.23
N THR A 779 -12.40 11.74 -32.22
CA THR A 779 -11.49 11.22 -33.24
C THR A 779 -10.46 12.23 -33.71
N GLY A 780 -9.34 11.72 -34.23
CA GLY A 780 -8.43 12.50 -35.08
C GLY A 780 -9.04 12.77 -36.46
N SER A 781 -8.37 13.59 -37.26
CA SER A 781 -8.83 13.93 -38.63
C SER A 781 -8.85 12.75 -39.60
N ASN A 782 -8.14 11.68 -39.27
CA ASN A 782 -8.13 10.40 -39.99
C ASN A 782 -9.26 9.45 -39.54
N GLY A 783 -10.13 9.89 -38.63
CA GLY A 783 -11.25 9.11 -38.10
C GLY A 783 -10.86 8.10 -37.01
N ARG A 784 -9.58 8.03 -36.61
CA ARG A 784 -9.13 7.14 -35.54
C ARG A 784 -9.62 7.63 -34.18
N VAL A 785 -10.09 6.70 -33.36
CA VAL A 785 -10.62 6.99 -32.02
C VAL A 785 -9.51 7.27 -31.02
N TYR A 786 -9.90 7.89 -29.90
CA TYR A 786 -9.09 7.98 -28.69
C TYR A 786 -8.83 6.56 -28.15
N SER A 787 -7.57 6.27 -27.80
CA SER A 787 -7.15 5.05 -27.12
C SER A 787 -6.17 5.36 -25.99
N ARG A 788 -5.95 4.36 -25.13
CA ARG A 788 -4.90 4.34 -24.12
C ARG A 788 -3.89 3.29 -24.52
N GLY A 789 -2.63 3.67 -24.72
CA GLY A 789 -1.59 2.76 -25.18
C GLY A 789 -0.28 2.91 -24.40
N ARG A 790 0.44 1.80 -24.24
CA ARG A 790 1.76 1.74 -23.64
C ARG A 790 2.78 2.32 -24.61
N SER A 791 3.70 3.13 -24.11
CA SER A 791 4.77 3.69 -24.93
C SER A 791 6.10 3.62 -24.19
N VAL A 792 7.09 2.86 -24.67
CA VAL A 792 7.10 1.97 -25.86
C VAL A 792 6.15 0.76 -25.72
N ASP A 793 5.82 0.10 -26.84
CA ASP A 793 5.02 -1.13 -26.81
C ASP A 793 5.63 -2.18 -25.87
N GLY A 794 4.80 -2.89 -25.12
CA GLY A 794 5.27 -3.89 -24.16
C GLY A 794 5.80 -3.34 -22.82
N ALA A 795 5.96 -2.02 -22.67
CA ALA A 795 6.50 -1.43 -21.44
C ALA A 795 5.57 -1.67 -20.25
N ASN A 796 6.04 -2.35 -19.21
CA ASN A 796 5.27 -2.63 -18.00
C ASN A 796 6.11 -2.37 -16.74
N THR A 797 5.89 -1.21 -16.13
CA THR A 797 6.44 -0.88 -14.81
C THR A 797 5.56 -1.38 -13.67
N TRP A 798 4.46 -2.08 -13.99
CA TRP A 798 3.39 -2.45 -13.08
C TRP A 798 2.66 -1.24 -12.47
N ASN A 799 2.81 -0.08 -13.13
CA ASN A 799 2.10 1.14 -12.82
C ASN A 799 1.38 1.61 -14.10
N ASN A 800 0.11 1.23 -14.25
CA ASN A 800 -0.67 1.53 -15.46
C ASN A 800 -0.75 3.03 -15.77
N SER A 801 -0.83 3.91 -14.76
CA SER A 801 -0.80 5.37 -14.99
C SER A 801 0.53 5.88 -15.54
N ALA A 802 1.64 5.23 -15.19
CA ALA A 802 2.97 5.54 -15.69
C ALA A 802 3.28 4.87 -17.03
N ASP A 803 2.58 3.79 -17.37
CA ASP A 803 2.81 3.02 -18.59
C ASP A 803 1.89 3.46 -19.75
N LEU A 804 0.61 3.73 -19.48
CA LEU A 804 -0.40 4.05 -20.50
C LEU A 804 -0.55 5.56 -20.69
N SER A 805 -0.55 5.99 -21.94
CA SER A 805 -0.77 7.39 -22.33
C SER A 805 -1.94 7.55 -23.29
N VAL A 806 -2.40 8.79 -23.47
CA VAL A 806 -3.38 9.14 -24.50
C VAL A 806 -2.74 9.10 -25.88
N MET A 807 -3.42 8.48 -26.83
CA MET A 807 -3.01 8.45 -28.22
C MET A 807 -4.18 8.21 -29.17
N GLN A 808 -3.90 8.36 -30.47
CA GLN A 808 -4.81 7.88 -31.51
C GLN A 808 -4.66 6.36 -31.65
N ALA A 809 -5.78 5.67 -31.88
CA ALA A 809 -5.80 4.22 -32.03
C ALA A 809 -4.77 3.66 -33.06
N THR A 810 -3.99 2.65 -32.67
CA THR A 810 -3.03 1.95 -33.53
C THR A 810 -3.17 0.41 -33.53
N PRO A 811 -4.39 -0.15 -33.56
CA PRO A 811 -4.58 -1.60 -33.45
C PRO A 811 -3.82 -2.38 -34.54
N GLY A 812 -3.01 -3.34 -34.10
CA GLY A 812 -2.13 -4.17 -34.91
C GLY A 812 -0.87 -3.45 -35.39
N ALA A 813 -0.46 -2.37 -34.74
CA ALA A 813 0.71 -1.57 -35.11
C ALA A 813 1.37 -0.93 -33.89
N THR A 814 2.61 -0.46 -34.04
CA THR A 814 3.34 0.17 -32.93
C THR A 814 2.65 1.43 -32.41
N ASN A 815 2.60 1.55 -31.08
CA ASN A 815 2.08 2.74 -30.42
C ASN A 815 2.99 3.96 -30.61
N VAL A 816 4.29 3.73 -30.90
CA VAL A 816 5.25 4.80 -31.15
C VAL A 816 5.40 5.04 -32.64
N VAL A 817 4.72 6.07 -33.13
CA VAL A 817 4.96 6.58 -34.48
C VAL A 817 6.19 7.47 -34.43
N SER A 818 7.37 6.97 -34.83
CA SER A 818 8.61 7.78 -34.94
C SER A 818 8.35 9.10 -35.67
N ARG A 819 8.40 10.22 -34.94
CA ARG A 819 8.27 11.58 -35.52
C ARG A 819 9.62 12.29 -35.52
N GLN A 820 9.81 13.16 -36.51
CA GLN A 820 10.98 14.03 -36.55
C GLN A 820 10.61 15.40 -35.96
N PHE A 821 11.14 15.69 -34.79
CA PHE A 821 11.06 17.01 -34.17
C PHE A 821 12.18 17.92 -34.71
N PRO A 822 11.98 19.26 -34.75
CA PRO A 822 10.80 19.98 -34.31
C PRO A 822 9.62 19.86 -35.29
N MET A 823 8.41 19.78 -34.74
CA MET A 823 7.15 19.81 -35.50
C MET A 823 6.58 21.23 -35.44
N THR A 824 5.94 21.71 -36.51
CA THR A 824 5.26 23.02 -36.53
C THR A 824 3.95 22.93 -37.29
N TRP A 825 2.87 23.41 -36.68
CA TRP A 825 1.53 23.44 -37.26
C TRP A 825 1.01 24.88 -37.30
N ASN A 826 0.87 25.40 -38.53
CA ASN A 826 0.18 26.65 -38.83
C ASN A 826 -1.31 26.45 -39.14
N PHE A 827 -1.84 25.26 -38.82
CA PHE A 827 -3.23 24.84 -39.01
C PHE A 827 -3.85 25.07 -40.39
N THR A 828 -3.02 25.22 -41.43
CA THR A 828 -3.48 25.23 -42.83
C THR A 828 -4.21 23.93 -43.19
N SER A 829 -3.76 22.82 -42.61
CA SER A 829 -4.45 21.53 -42.54
C SER A 829 -4.51 21.02 -41.10
N VAL A 830 -5.45 20.11 -40.83
CA VAL A 830 -5.57 19.46 -39.53
C VAL A 830 -4.33 18.59 -39.25
N PRO A 831 -3.68 18.67 -38.07
CA PRO A 831 -2.60 17.76 -37.71
C PRO A 831 -3.10 16.31 -37.66
N ALA A 832 -2.54 15.45 -38.52
CA ALA A 832 -2.95 14.04 -38.62
C ALA A 832 -2.76 13.25 -37.32
N CYS A 833 -1.94 13.79 -36.43
CA CYS A 833 -1.39 13.13 -35.26
C CYS A 833 -1.92 13.70 -33.94
N ALA A 834 -2.92 14.58 -34.03
CA ALA A 834 -3.62 15.16 -32.91
C ALA A 834 -5.05 14.60 -32.83
N LEU A 835 -5.62 14.58 -31.64
CA LEU A 835 -7.00 14.16 -31.42
C LEU A 835 -7.67 15.10 -30.42
N GLN A 836 -9.00 15.14 -30.46
CA GLN A 836 -9.78 15.83 -29.44
C GLN A 836 -10.87 14.90 -28.90
N THR A 837 -11.28 15.17 -27.66
CA THR A 837 -12.39 14.47 -27.03
C THR A 837 -13.72 15.00 -27.56
N TYR A 838 -14.76 14.19 -27.45
CA TYR A 838 -16.14 14.33 -27.91
C TYR A 838 -16.38 14.55 -29.42
N GLN A 839 -15.39 15.03 -30.17
CA GLN A 839 -15.52 15.43 -31.57
C GLN A 839 -14.35 14.99 -32.46
N THR A 840 -14.54 15.09 -33.77
CA THR A 840 -13.43 14.96 -34.74
C THR A 840 -12.61 16.25 -34.76
N LEU A 841 -11.29 16.15 -34.59
CA LEU A 841 -10.41 17.32 -34.60
C LEU A 841 -10.47 18.06 -35.95
N GLY A 842 -10.66 19.38 -35.90
CA GLY A 842 -10.81 20.24 -37.07
C GLY A 842 -10.08 21.57 -36.93
N VAL A 843 -9.94 22.30 -38.05
CA VAL A 843 -9.36 23.66 -38.10
C VAL A 843 -10.34 24.64 -38.74
N VAL A 844 -10.32 25.88 -38.28
CA VAL A 844 -11.33 26.90 -38.65
C VAL A 844 -10.68 28.21 -39.07
N SER A 845 -11.39 29.02 -39.85
CA SER A 845 -10.96 30.41 -40.08
C SER A 845 -11.29 31.25 -38.85
N PRO A 846 -10.37 32.08 -38.31
CA PRO A 846 -10.57 32.81 -37.05
C PRO A 846 -11.41 34.09 -37.23
N THR A 847 -12.48 34.04 -38.03
CA THR A 847 -13.29 35.24 -38.35
C THR A 847 -13.92 35.90 -37.13
N ALA A 848 -14.15 35.14 -36.06
CA ALA A 848 -14.75 35.62 -34.83
C ALA A 848 -13.76 36.25 -33.83
N VAL A 849 -12.48 35.87 -33.88
CA VAL A 849 -11.43 36.33 -32.94
C VAL A 849 -10.32 37.14 -33.63
N GLY A 850 -10.48 37.42 -34.92
CA GLY A 850 -9.50 38.12 -35.73
C GLY A 850 -8.33 37.22 -36.15
N THR A 851 -7.59 37.66 -37.17
CA THR A 851 -6.46 36.91 -37.72
C THR A 851 -5.33 36.82 -36.69
N SER A 852 -4.79 35.62 -36.50
CA SER A 852 -3.55 35.39 -35.75
C SER A 852 -2.37 36.14 -36.41
N PRO A 853 -1.29 36.46 -35.66
CA PRO A 853 -0.08 37.04 -36.23
C PRO A 853 0.51 36.22 -37.38
N SER A 854 0.44 34.89 -37.31
CA SER A 854 0.90 33.99 -38.38
C SER A 854 -0.08 33.88 -39.55
N GLY A 855 -1.37 34.13 -39.31
CA GLY A 855 -2.44 34.19 -40.29
C GLY A 855 -2.88 32.84 -40.85
N GLY A 856 -4.06 32.83 -41.48
CA GLY A 856 -4.64 31.62 -42.07
C GLY A 856 -5.74 30.99 -41.21
N LYS A 857 -5.79 29.66 -41.20
CA LYS A 857 -6.69 28.89 -40.33
C LYS A 857 -6.00 28.62 -39.00
N VAL A 858 -6.79 28.36 -37.98
CA VAL A 858 -6.33 28.11 -36.61
C VAL A 858 -7.00 26.86 -36.04
N TYR A 859 -6.45 26.33 -34.95
CA TYR A 859 -7.15 25.34 -34.14
C TYR A 859 -8.04 26.05 -33.12
N ARG A 860 -9.28 25.55 -32.97
CA ARG A 860 -10.25 26.00 -31.97
C ARG A 860 -10.69 24.79 -31.16
N CYS A 861 -10.24 24.72 -29.92
CA CYS A 861 -10.69 23.71 -28.96
C CYS A 861 -12.07 24.10 -28.43
N CYS A 862 -13.12 23.44 -28.89
CA CYS A 862 -14.49 23.58 -28.38
C CYS A 862 -15.34 22.36 -28.74
N ASP A 863 -16.30 22.00 -27.89
CA ASP A 863 -17.34 21.02 -28.22
C ASP A 863 -18.65 21.74 -28.58
N THR A 864 -19.27 21.39 -29.70
CA THR A 864 -20.56 21.92 -30.13
C THR A 864 -21.72 21.55 -29.21
N THR A 865 -21.57 20.59 -28.29
CA THR A 865 -22.62 20.26 -27.31
C THR A 865 -22.46 20.98 -25.97
N GLY A 866 -21.27 21.51 -25.70
CA GLY A 866 -20.86 22.02 -24.39
C GLY A 866 -20.49 20.90 -23.41
N GLY A 867 -19.97 21.25 -22.24
CA GLY A 867 -19.47 20.34 -21.19
C GLY A 867 -17.97 20.37 -20.97
N GLY A 868 -17.21 21.17 -21.72
CA GLY A 868 -15.74 21.21 -21.69
C GLY A 868 -15.06 20.04 -22.41
N ILE A 869 -13.88 20.30 -22.99
CA ILE A 869 -13.20 19.42 -23.95
C ILE A 869 -11.68 19.51 -23.80
N GLN A 870 -10.96 18.46 -24.19
CA GLN A 870 -9.50 18.45 -24.31
C GLN A 870 -9.07 18.01 -25.70
N ALA A 871 -7.91 18.51 -26.13
CA ALA A 871 -7.21 18.02 -27.29
C ALA A 871 -5.74 17.77 -26.98
N PHE A 872 -5.19 16.77 -27.66
CA PHE A 872 -3.85 16.26 -27.44
C PHE A 872 -3.05 16.39 -28.72
N PHE A 873 -1.88 17.02 -28.62
CA PHE A 873 -0.90 17.16 -29.68
C PHE A 873 0.39 16.47 -29.27
N GLY A 874 0.84 15.50 -30.07
CA GLY A 874 1.78 14.50 -29.57
C GLY A 874 1.03 13.39 -28.82
N GLY A 875 1.74 12.66 -27.97
CA GLY A 875 1.25 11.49 -27.24
C GLY A 875 2.43 10.60 -26.87
N SER A 876 2.31 9.31 -27.19
CA SER A 876 3.37 8.31 -27.05
C SER A 876 4.74 8.74 -27.61
N ASP A 877 4.78 9.56 -28.67
CA ASP A 877 6.00 10.09 -29.25
C ASP A 877 6.76 11.07 -28.33
N LEU A 878 6.05 11.82 -27.49
CA LEU A 878 6.63 12.68 -26.46
C LEU A 878 6.91 11.92 -25.16
N ASP A 879 6.20 10.82 -24.90
CA ASP A 879 6.47 9.93 -23.77
C ASP A 879 7.75 9.09 -23.92
N ALA A 880 8.12 8.76 -25.16
CA ALA A 880 9.26 7.89 -25.43
C ALA A 880 10.62 8.49 -24.99
N SER A 881 10.70 9.80 -24.73
CA SER A 881 11.92 10.51 -24.32
C SER A 881 11.89 10.87 -22.84
N ASP A 882 12.99 10.61 -22.11
CA ASP A 882 13.21 11.09 -20.74
C ASP A 882 13.77 12.52 -20.67
N GLU A 883 13.94 13.19 -21.82
CA GLU A 883 14.59 14.50 -21.88
C GLU A 883 13.61 15.68 -21.69
N GLY A 884 12.30 15.46 -21.83
CA GLY A 884 11.31 16.53 -21.84
C GLY A 884 11.16 17.20 -23.21
N TYR A 885 10.55 18.40 -23.25
CA TYR A 885 10.27 19.10 -24.51
C TYR A 885 9.92 20.58 -24.30
N THR A 886 9.95 21.35 -25.38
CA THR A 886 9.51 22.75 -25.44
C THR A 886 8.37 22.93 -26.43
N VAL A 887 7.35 23.69 -26.02
CA VAL A 887 6.22 24.08 -26.85
C VAL A 887 6.17 25.60 -26.95
N THR A 888 5.99 26.11 -28.16
CA THR A 888 5.76 27.54 -28.43
C THR A 888 4.59 27.70 -29.38
N GLY A 889 3.89 28.82 -29.30
CA GLY A 889 2.85 29.14 -30.27
C GLY A 889 2.17 30.46 -30.00
N GLU A 890 1.07 30.68 -30.68
CA GLU A 890 0.19 31.83 -30.54
C GLU A 890 -1.13 31.37 -29.90
N VAL A 891 -1.67 32.16 -28.97
CA VAL A 891 -2.95 31.90 -28.29
C VAL A 891 -3.79 33.18 -28.24
N TYR A 892 -5.09 33.05 -28.49
CA TYR A 892 -6.04 34.16 -28.33
C TYR A 892 -6.50 34.26 -26.88
N ILE A 893 -6.43 35.46 -26.31
CA ILE A 893 -6.87 35.72 -24.93
C ILE A 893 -8.31 36.26 -24.96
N PRO A 894 -9.29 35.54 -24.40
CA PRO A 894 -10.67 36.03 -24.37
C PRO A 894 -10.80 37.30 -23.52
N SER A 895 -11.62 38.25 -23.97
CA SER A 895 -11.88 39.49 -23.25
C SER A 895 -12.97 39.30 -22.19
N ALA A 896 -13.00 40.17 -21.18
CA ALA A 896 -14.07 40.20 -20.17
C ALA A 896 -15.46 40.57 -20.73
N SER A 897 -15.55 41.01 -21.99
CA SER A 897 -16.82 41.32 -22.68
C SER A 897 -17.41 40.11 -23.43
N GLN A 898 -16.61 39.06 -23.61
CA GLN A 898 -17.05 37.81 -24.22
C GLN A 898 -17.74 36.92 -23.18
N PRO A 899 -18.50 35.88 -23.60
CA PRO A 899 -19.09 34.92 -22.68
C PRO A 899 -18.06 34.31 -21.73
N ALA A 900 -18.54 33.87 -20.56
CA ALA A 900 -17.68 33.34 -19.51
C ALA A 900 -17.07 32.00 -19.92
N GLN A 901 -15.75 31.98 -20.00
CA GLN A 901 -14.98 30.86 -20.49
C GLN A 901 -13.59 30.80 -19.85
N ALA A 902 -13.05 29.59 -19.79
CA ALA A 902 -11.69 29.33 -19.42
C ALA A 902 -10.96 28.62 -20.57
N ILE A 903 -9.73 29.06 -20.78
CA ILE A 903 -8.82 28.46 -21.75
C ILE A 903 -7.64 27.84 -21.01
N GLY A 904 -7.07 26.77 -21.57
CA GLY A 904 -5.96 26.04 -20.98
C GLY A 904 -4.95 25.55 -22.02
N LEU A 905 -3.67 25.67 -21.69
CA LEU A 905 -2.56 25.04 -22.41
C LEU A 905 -1.79 24.16 -21.41
N GLY A 906 -1.45 22.93 -21.79
CA GLY A 906 -0.91 21.94 -20.86
C GLY A 906 0.32 21.19 -21.35
N LEU A 907 1.18 20.78 -20.42
CA LEU A 907 2.30 19.87 -20.63
C LEU A 907 2.07 18.56 -19.87
N CYS A 908 2.63 17.48 -20.40
CA CYS A 908 2.72 16.17 -19.74
C CYS A 908 1.34 15.54 -19.47
N GLY A 909 0.42 15.71 -20.40
CA GLY A 909 -0.90 15.09 -20.34
C GLY A 909 -0.88 13.63 -20.77
N ARG A 910 -1.30 12.74 -19.88
CA ARG A 910 -1.36 11.29 -20.14
C ARG A 910 -2.77 10.73 -19.99
N GLN A 911 -3.70 11.55 -19.51
CA GLN A 911 -5.11 11.22 -19.34
C GLN A 911 -5.99 12.46 -19.38
N GLY A 912 -7.29 12.24 -19.59
CA GLY A 912 -8.33 13.26 -19.42
C GLY A 912 -9.35 13.26 -20.55
N ASN A 913 -10.60 13.56 -20.18
CA ASN A 913 -11.73 13.59 -21.13
C ASN A 913 -12.32 14.99 -21.29
N SER A 914 -12.43 15.77 -20.23
CA SER A 914 -12.96 17.14 -20.22
C SER A 914 -11.98 18.05 -19.51
N PHE A 915 -11.76 19.27 -19.98
CA PHE A 915 -10.91 20.21 -19.26
C PHE A 915 -11.67 20.73 -18.03
N PHE A 916 -11.24 20.34 -16.82
CA PHE A 916 -11.74 20.82 -15.52
C PHE A 916 -13.27 20.73 -15.40
N SER A 917 -13.75 19.54 -15.01
CA SER A 917 -15.18 19.22 -14.95
C SER A 917 -15.92 19.90 -13.80
N GLY A 918 -16.98 20.66 -14.12
CA GLY A 918 -17.90 21.28 -13.16
C GLY A 918 -18.85 20.31 -12.44
N THR A 919 -18.83 19.02 -12.77
CA THR A 919 -19.53 17.95 -12.04
C THR A 919 -18.55 16.86 -11.65
N THR A 920 -18.75 16.23 -10.49
CA THR A 920 -17.97 15.09 -9.99
C THR A 920 -18.07 13.81 -10.84
N ALA A 921 -18.83 13.80 -11.94
CA ALA A 921 -19.16 12.57 -12.67
C ALA A 921 -18.11 12.20 -13.73
N SER A 922 -17.68 10.92 -13.66
CA SER A 922 -17.25 10.04 -14.76
C SER A 922 -16.03 10.48 -15.59
N GLY A 923 -14.84 10.02 -15.20
CA GLY A 923 -13.69 9.88 -16.10
C GLY A 923 -12.89 11.14 -16.43
N ALA A 924 -13.09 12.25 -15.74
CA ALA A 924 -12.36 13.52 -15.90
C ALA A 924 -10.98 13.51 -15.20
N TYR A 925 -10.12 12.58 -15.61
CA TYR A 925 -8.75 12.45 -15.13
C TYR A 925 -7.78 13.33 -15.93
N GLU A 926 -7.85 14.65 -15.87
CA GLU A 926 -6.76 15.47 -16.40
C GLU A 926 -5.58 15.51 -15.43
N ASP A 927 -4.43 15.05 -15.91
CA ASP A 927 -3.14 15.25 -15.28
C ASP A 927 -2.29 16.22 -16.09
N GLY A 928 -1.12 16.55 -15.56
CA GLY A 928 -0.16 17.43 -16.22
C GLY A 928 -0.09 18.83 -15.62
N TYR A 929 0.70 19.67 -16.26
CA TYR A 929 0.87 21.07 -15.87
C TYR A 929 0.03 21.95 -16.77
N TRP A 930 -0.83 22.78 -16.19
CA TRP A 930 -1.78 23.59 -16.92
C TRP A 930 -1.53 25.09 -16.69
N LEU A 931 -1.42 25.84 -17.78
CA LEU A 931 -1.57 27.29 -17.80
C LEU A 931 -3.04 27.61 -18.08
N ILE A 932 -3.73 28.12 -17.07
CA ILE A 932 -5.18 28.36 -17.07
C ILE A 932 -5.44 29.87 -17.07
N PHE A 933 -6.48 30.29 -17.81
CA PHE A 933 -6.98 31.66 -17.80
C PHE A 933 -8.50 31.70 -17.86
N GLU A 934 -9.14 32.39 -16.92
CA GLU A 934 -10.56 32.71 -16.92
C GLU A 934 -10.76 34.17 -17.39
N ASN A 935 -11.65 34.42 -18.36
CA ASN A 935 -11.87 35.79 -18.82
C ASN A 935 -12.73 36.63 -17.85
N VAL A 936 -13.65 35.97 -17.15
CA VAL A 936 -14.54 36.54 -16.12
C VAL A 936 -14.75 35.48 -15.02
N ALA A 937 -15.22 35.91 -13.84
CA ALA A 937 -15.54 34.97 -12.76
C ALA A 937 -16.79 34.14 -13.09
N GLY A 938 -16.92 32.98 -12.47
CA GLY A 938 -18.06 32.08 -12.59
C GLY A 938 -17.95 31.08 -13.74
N VAL A 939 -16.74 30.76 -14.22
CA VAL A 939 -16.56 29.66 -15.19
C VAL A 939 -16.72 28.30 -14.52
N GLY A 940 -16.21 28.17 -13.29
CA GLY A 940 -16.43 26.98 -12.44
C GLY A 940 -15.56 25.78 -12.83
N LEU A 941 -14.23 25.95 -12.82
CA LEU A 941 -13.26 24.90 -13.15
C LEU A 941 -13.19 23.73 -12.14
N ASN A 942 -13.89 23.81 -11.01
CA ASN A 942 -13.90 22.76 -9.97
C ASN A 942 -12.49 22.23 -9.57
N ASN A 943 -11.48 23.06 -9.74
CA ASN A 943 -10.08 22.71 -9.51
C ASN A 943 -9.67 22.98 -8.05
N GLY A 944 -10.63 23.10 -7.13
CA GLY A 944 -10.39 23.43 -5.73
C GLY A 944 -9.80 24.82 -5.49
N ARG A 945 -9.74 25.69 -6.50
CA ARG A 945 -9.26 27.08 -6.40
C ARG A 945 -10.40 28.08 -6.57
N ALA A 946 -10.20 29.27 -6.03
CA ALA A 946 -11.12 30.39 -6.24
C ALA A 946 -10.99 30.91 -7.68
N ASP A 947 -12.09 31.45 -8.21
CA ASP A 947 -12.11 32.12 -9.52
C ASP A 947 -11.02 33.21 -9.60
N HIS A 948 -10.33 33.26 -10.73
CA HIS A 948 -9.17 34.12 -10.94
C HIS A 948 -9.25 34.84 -12.31
N ALA A 949 -10.38 35.52 -12.52
CA ALA A 949 -10.65 36.27 -13.75
C ALA A 949 -9.54 37.27 -14.11
N GLY A 950 -9.06 37.23 -15.35
CA GLY A 950 -8.03 38.13 -15.86
C GLY A 950 -6.61 37.80 -15.37
N VAL A 951 -6.42 36.63 -14.75
CA VAL A 951 -5.15 36.15 -14.24
C VAL A 951 -4.80 34.82 -14.89
N PHE A 952 -3.56 34.68 -15.33
CA PHE A 952 -3.00 33.38 -15.67
C PHE A 952 -2.53 32.69 -14.39
N GLU A 953 -2.98 31.45 -14.18
CA GLU A 953 -2.43 30.55 -13.17
C GLU A 953 -1.73 29.38 -13.85
N PHE A 954 -0.50 29.08 -13.42
CA PHE A 954 0.20 27.85 -13.78
C PHE A 954 0.09 26.86 -12.62
N VAL A 955 -0.53 25.72 -12.86
CA VAL A 955 -0.86 24.72 -11.86
C VAL A 955 -0.34 23.33 -12.26
N CYS A 956 -0.05 22.49 -11.28
CA CYS A 956 0.10 21.05 -11.48
C CYS A 956 -1.22 20.37 -11.12
N ALA A 957 -1.88 19.76 -12.10
CA ALA A 957 -3.11 19.00 -11.90
C ALA A 957 -2.78 17.56 -11.52
N HIS A 958 -3.45 17.11 -10.48
CA HIS A 958 -3.37 15.78 -9.92
C HIS A 958 -4.80 15.26 -9.73
N ASN A 959 -5.60 15.29 -10.80
CA ASN A 959 -7.00 14.81 -10.77
C ASN A 959 -7.04 13.27 -10.80
N ASP A 960 -6.17 12.63 -10.02
CA ASP A 960 -6.16 11.18 -9.80
C ASP A 960 -7.10 10.74 -8.67
N ASN A 961 -7.79 11.71 -8.08
CA ASN A 961 -8.68 11.58 -6.94
C ASN A 961 -7.99 11.04 -5.67
N THR A 962 -6.67 10.84 -5.65
CA THR A 962 -5.94 10.31 -4.48
C THR A 962 -5.47 11.39 -3.50
N ARG A 963 -5.63 12.67 -3.86
CA ARG A 963 -5.18 13.84 -3.08
C ARG A 963 -6.37 14.73 -2.73
N SER A 964 -6.33 15.40 -1.56
CA SER A 964 -7.37 16.37 -1.17
C SER A 964 -7.41 17.63 -2.02
N LYS A 965 -6.29 17.97 -2.66
CA LYS A 965 -6.18 19.11 -3.55
C LYS A 965 -6.04 18.60 -4.98
N PRO A 966 -7.04 18.84 -5.85
CA PRO A 966 -6.97 18.41 -7.25
C PRO A 966 -5.86 19.15 -8.03
N VAL A 967 -5.50 20.38 -7.62
CA VAL A 967 -4.40 21.12 -8.23
C VAL A 967 -3.47 21.78 -7.19
N THR A 968 -2.21 21.92 -7.56
CA THR A 968 -1.20 22.72 -6.83
C THR A 968 -0.83 23.94 -7.66
N LEU A 969 -0.97 25.15 -7.10
CA LEU A 969 -0.52 26.39 -7.76
C LEU A 969 1.00 26.48 -7.74
N LEU A 970 1.60 26.73 -8.90
CA LEU A 970 3.04 26.93 -9.07
C LEU A 970 3.39 28.40 -9.28
N GLY A 971 2.60 29.13 -10.07
CA GLY A 971 2.80 30.56 -10.31
C GLY A 971 1.56 31.25 -10.87
N SER A 972 1.51 32.57 -10.78
CA SER A 972 0.41 33.35 -11.37
C SER A 972 0.84 34.76 -11.77
N LYS A 973 0.19 35.29 -12.82
CA LYS A 973 0.40 36.65 -13.35
C LYS A 973 -0.89 37.21 -13.96
N SER A 974 -1.23 38.45 -13.62
CA SER A 974 -2.34 39.17 -14.25
C SER A 974 -2.04 39.56 -15.70
N LEU A 975 -3.07 39.83 -16.51
CA LEU A 975 -2.89 40.36 -17.87
C LEU A 975 -2.02 41.62 -17.92
N ALA A 976 -2.17 42.50 -16.93
CA ALA A 976 -1.38 43.73 -16.85
C ALA A 976 0.11 43.44 -16.65
N GLU A 977 0.45 42.41 -15.87
CA GLU A 977 1.84 42.02 -15.64
C GLU A 977 2.47 41.31 -16.83
N THR A 978 1.70 40.55 -17.61
CA THR A 978 2.22 39.89 -18.83
C THR A 978 2.30 40.83 -20.02
N GLY A 979 1.58 41.96 -19.98
CA GLY A 979 1.43 42.86 -21.11
C GLY A 979 0.54 42.31 -22.24
N ALA A 980 -0.13 41.18 -22.02
CA ALA A 980 -1.14 40.64 -22.94
C ALA A 980 -2.47 41.41 -22.78
N ALA A 981 -3.29 41.43 -23.83
CA ALA A 981 -4.58 42.11 -23.83
C ALA A 981 -5.73 41.12 -24.09
N GLY A 982 -6.80 41.23 -23.32
CA GLY A 982 -8.04 40.50 -23.60
C GLY A 982 -8.64 40.98 -24.92
N GLY A 983 -9.06 40.04 -25.77
CA GLY A 983 -9.53 40.29 -27.13
C GLY A 983 -8.42 40.27 -28.18
N ALA A 984 -7.21 39.80 -27.84
CA ALA A 984 -6.05 39.82 -28.74
C ALA A 984 -5.26 38.50 -28.71
N TRP A 985 -4.49 38.27 -29.78
CA TRP A 985 -3.52 37.19 -29.87
C TRP A 985 -2.21 37.56 -29.17
N THR A 986 -1.59 36.58 -28.52
CA THR A 986 -0.25 36.72 -27.92
C THR A 986 0.55 35.42 -28.09
N THR A 987 1.85 35.46 -27.82
CA THR A 987 2.72 34.29 -27.88
C THR A 987 2.82 33.59 -26.52
N PHE A 988 2.95 32.27 -26.52
CA PHE A 988 3.26 31.50 -25.32
C PHE A 988 4.50 30.62 -25.53
N ARG A 989 5.12 30.26 -24.41
CA ARG A 989 6.18 29.25 -24.33
C ARG A 989 5.98 28.41 -23.09
N MET A 990 6.10 27.10 -23.23
CA MET A 990 6.10 26.15 -22.12
C MET A 990 7.26 25.17 -22.32
N CYS A 991 8.02 24.87 -21.28
CA CYS A 991 9.11 23.91 -21.34
C CYS A 991 9.13 23.04 -20.09
N ILE A 992 9.42 21.76 -20.31
CA ILE A 992 9.80 20.80 -19.29
C ILE A 992 11.17 20.20 -19.63
N CYS A 993 12.07 20.16 -18.65
CA CYS A 993 13.41 19.57 -18.75
C CYS A 993 13.70 18.78 -17.46
N PRO A 994 13.23 17.52 -17.35
CA PRO A 994 13.28 16.76 -16.10
C PRO A 994 14.69 16.61 -15.52
N ASN A 995 15.68 16.49 -16.41
CA ASN A 995 17.09 16.24 -16.08
C ASN A 995 17.88 17.52 -15.73
N ALA A 996 17.26 18.70 -15.81
CA ALA A 996 17.90 19.96 -15.43
C ALA A 996 18.00 20.14 -13.90
N ALA A 997 18.80 21.13 -13.47
CA ALA A 997 18.83 21.53 -12.07
C ALA A 997 17.43 21.99 -11.61
N ALA A 998 17.10 21.83 -10.34
CA ALA A 998 15.76 22.12 -9.81
C ALA A 998 15.23 23.53 -10.14
N GLY A 999 16.08 24.55 -10.36
CA GLY A 999 15.62 25.87 -10.79
C GLY A 999 15.22 25.97 -12.28
N GLU A 1000 15.39 24.91 -13.06
CA GLU A 1000 15.36 24.92 -14.52
C GLU A 1000 14.57 23.73 -15.11
N GLN A 1001 13.70 23.09 -14.33
CA GLN A 1001 12.98 21.91 -14.81
C GLN A 1001 11.65 22.24 -15.49
N LEU A 1002 11.01 23.35 -15.11
CA LEU A 1002 9.77 23.84 -15.70
C LEU A 1002 9.88 25.33 -15.98
N CYS A 1003 9.33 25.78 -17.11
CA CYS A 1003 9.20 27.19 -17.43
C CYS A 1003 7.93 27.46 -18.24
N VAL A 1004 7.19 28.52 -17.89
CA VAL A 1004 6.02 28.99 -18.64
C VAL A 1004 6.07 30.50 -18.79
N GLU A 1005 5.86 30.95 -20.02
CA GLU A 1005 5.87 32.36 -20.41
C GLU A 1005 4.66 32.70 -21.29
N VAL A 1006 4.12 33.90 -21.08
CA VAL A 1006 3.10 34.51 -21.94
C VAL A 1006 3.61 35.88 -22.32
N ASN A 1007 3.56 36.20 -23.62
CA ASN A 1007 4.05 37.46 -24.18
C ASN A 1007 5.51 37.78 -23.77
N GLY A 1008 6.36 36.75 -23.71
CA GLY A 1008 7.75 36.86 -23.24
C GLY A 1008 7.90 37.14 -21.74
N THR A 1009 6.80 37.22 -20.99
CA THR A 1009 6.82 37.40 -19.53
C THR A 1009 6.71 36.05 -18.85
N ARG A 1010 7.66 35.76 -17.95
CA ARG A 1010 7.72 34.51 -17.18
C ARG A 1010 6.66 34.49 -16.08
N ILE A 1011 5.81 33.48 -16.13
CA ILE A 1011 4.78 33.20 -15.11
C ILE A 1011 5.36 32.30 -14.02
N TYR A 1012 6.12 31.28 -14.43
CA TYR A 1012 6.80 30.35 -13.54
C TYR A 1012 8.12 29.88 -14.15
N GLN A 1013 9.12 29.70 -13.29
CA GLN A 1013 10.29 28.86 -13.56
C GLN A 1013 10.76 28.26 -12.25
N GLY A 1014 11.00 26.95 -12.25
CA GLY A 1014 11.43 26.25 -11.05
C GLY A 1014 11.36 24.74 -11.18
N ALA A 1015 11.26 24.09 -10.03
CA ALA A 1015 11.34 22.64 -9.93
C ALA A 1015 10.05 21.98 -10.38
N LEU A 1016 10.16 20.70 -10.75
CA LEU A 1016 9.02 19.82 -10.79
C LEU A 1016 8.48 19.66 -9.35
N PRO A 1017 7.17 19.84 -9.12
CA PRO A 1017 6.58 19.50 -7.83
C PRO A 1017 6.74 18.00 -7.55
N SER A 1018 6.76 17.63 -6.27
CA SER A 1018 6.88 16.23 -5.86
C SER A 1018 5.76 15.38 -6.47
N GLY A 1019 6.13 14.34 -7.23
CA GLY A 1019 5.17 13.46 -7.92
C GLY A 1019 4.49 14.10 -9.13
N GLY A 1020 5.01 15.22 -9.64
CA GLY A 1020 4.59 15.80 -10.91
C GLY A 1020 5.05 14.95 -12.10
N PRO A 1021 4.26 14.86 -13.18
CA PRO A 1021 4.63 14.08 -14.36
C PRO A 1021 5.84 14.70 -15.07
N THR A 1022 6.59 13.87 -15.80
CA THR A 1022 7.78 14.28 -16.57
C THR A 1022 7.61 14.10 -18.08
N LYS A 1023 6.51 13.45 -18.47
CA LYS A 1023 6.23 12.94 -19.81
C LYS A 1023 4.74 13.05 -20.10
N GLY A 1024 4.38 13.12 -21.38
CA GLY A 1024 3.00 13.14 -21.85
C GLY A 1024 2.79 14.14 -22.98
N ALA A 1025 1.61 14.13 -23.56
CA ALA A 1025 1.23 15.01 -24.66
C ALA A 1025 1.20 16.49 -24.26
N PHE A 1026 1.30 17.37 -25.26
CA PHE A 1026 0.83 18.75 -25.12
C PHE A 1026 -0.70 18.77 -25.18
N GLN A 1027 -1.32 19.46 -24.24
CA GLN A 1027 -2.77 19.54 -24.12
C GLN A 1027 -3.31 20.93 -24.41
N VAL A 1028 -4.52 20.98 -24.95
CA VAL A 1028 -5.31 22.21 -25.09
C VAL A 1028 -6.68 21.94 -24.50
N GLY A 1029 -7.10 22.77 -23.55
CA GLY A 1029 -8.34 22.58 -22.81
C GLY A 1029 -9.26 23.79 -22.95
N PHE A 1030 -10.56 23.56 -22.94
CA PHE A 1030 -11.57 24.62 -23.00
C PHE A 1030 -12.77 24.30 -22.09
N ARG A 1031 -13.28 25.33 -21.40
CA ARG A 1031 -14.47 25.25 -20.55
C ARG A 1031 -15.34 26.49 -20.70
N GLU A 1032 -16.64 26.28 -20.83
CA GLU A 1032 -17.70 27.29 -20.72
C GLU A 1032 -18.60 27.02 -19.51
N ASN A 1033 -19.39 28.02 -19.12
CA ASN A 1033 -20.28 27.95 -17.94
C ASN A 1033 -21.77 27.78 -18.26
N HIS A 1034 -22.09 27.42 -19.50
CA HIS A 1034 -23.46 27.33 -19.97
C HIS A 1034 -23.73 26.01 -20.71
N SER A 1035 -24.99 25.60 -20.75
CA SER A 1035 -25.42 24.46 -21.57
C SER A 1035 -25.58 24.85 -23.04
N GLY A 1036 -25.23 23.96 -23.95
CA GLY A 1036 -25.42 24.13 -25.39
C GLY A 1036 -24.18 24.67 -26.10
N SER A 1037 -24.31 24.86 -27.42
CA SER A 1037 -23.17 25.15 -28.29
C SER A 1037 -22.45 26.46 -27.90
N PRO A 1038 -21.11 26.42 -27.69
CA PRO A 1038 -20.30 27.60 -27.50
C PRO A 1038 -20.46 28.58 -28.68
N SER A 1039 -20.58 29.86 -28.37
CA SER A 1039 -20.66 30.93 -29.36
C SER A 1039 -19.39 31.01 -30.20
N ALA A 1040 -19.43 31.67 -31.36
CA ALA A 1040 -18.29 31.71 -32.29
C ALA A 1040 -17.00 32.35 -31.70
N VAL A 1041 -17.09 33.09 -30.60
CA VAL A 1041 -15.96 33.73 -29.92
C VAL A 1041 -15.41 32.92 -28.74
N GLU A 1042 -16.08 31.83 -28.39
CA GLU A 1042 -15.67 30.93 -27.32
C GLU A 1042 -14.78 29.80 -27.84
N GLY A 1043 -13.86 29.33 -27.01
CA GLY A 1043 -12.93 28.26 -27.35
C GLY A 1043 -11.49 28.64 -27.00
N THR A 1044 -10.63 27.64 -26.86
CA THR A 1044 -9.18 27.87 -26.82
C THR A 1044 -8.66 27.90 -28.25
N TRP A 1045 -8.23 29.08 -28.71
CA TRP A 1045 -7.74 29.28 -30.06
C TRP A 1045 -6.22 29.34 -30.06
N ILE A 1046 -5.59 28.51 -30.87
CA ILE A 1046 -4.13 28.49 -31.02
C ILE A 1046 -3.71 28.49 -32.49
N ASP A 1047 -2.54 29.05 -32.75
CA ASP A 1047 -1.88 29.01 -34.05
C ASP A 1047 -0.36 28.85 -33.92
N ASN A 1048 0.31 28.51 -35.03
CA ASN A 1048 1.75 28.38 -35.15
C ASN A 1048 2.38 27.51 -34.03
N LEU A 1049 1.70 26.41 -33.68
CA LEU A 1049 2.11 25.50 -32.62
C LEU A 1049 3.38 24.78 -33.04
N ARG A 1050 4.47 24.95 -32.28
CA ARG A 1050 5.75 24.28 -32.50
C ARG A 1050 6.14 23.47 -31.27
N ILE A 1051 6.46 22.19 -31.46
CA ILE A 1051 6.96 21.29 -30.43
C ILE A 1051 8.38 20.84 -30.79
N ASN A 1052 9.29 20.90 -29.83
CA ASN A 1052 10.68 20.46 -29.94
C ASN A 1052 11.01 19.51 -28.79
N ASP A 1053 11.52 18.32 -29.10
CA ASP A 1053 11.92 17.28 -28.13
C ASP A 1053 13.29 17.55 -27.48
N VAL A 1054 14.03 18.53 -28.00
CA VAL A 1054 15.17 19.12 -27.28
C VAL A 1054 14.66 20.24 -26.40
N PRO A 1055 14.55 20.05 -25.07
CA PRO A 1055 14.11 21.10 -24.18
C PRO A 1055 15.10 22.26 -24.20
N SER A 1056 14.57 23.47 -24.09
CA SER A 1056 15.40 24.66 -23.91
C SER A 1056 14.75 25.53 -22.85
N MET A 1057 15.54 25.96 -21.87
CA MET A 1057 15.11 26.90 -20.84
C MET A 1057 15.36 28.35 -21.24
N VAL A 1058 16.07 28.58 -22.35
CA VAL A 1058 16.48 29.91 -22.82
C VAL A 1058 15.66 30.30 -24.03
N SER A 1059 15.06 31.49 -24.02
CA SER A 1059 14.33 31.99 -25.19
C SER A 1059 15.28 32.22 -26.36
N GLY A 1060 14.79 32.11 -27.60
CA GLY A 1060 15.62 32.41 -28.79
C GLY A 1060 16.15 33.83 -28.82
N TRP A 1061 15.58 34.75 -28.02
CA TRP A 1061 16.03 36.14 -27.85
C TRP A 1061 17.08 36.30 -26.75
N GLU A 1062 17.11 35.44 -25.73
CA GLU A 1062 18.11 35.45 -24.65
C GLU A 1062 19.47 34.88 -25.09
N LEU A 1063 19.54 34.23 -26.25
CA LEU A 1063 20.77 33.73 -26.87
C LEU A 1063 21.52 34.80 -27.70
N TYR A 1064 20.97 36.01 -27.86
CA TYR A 1064 21.54 37.10 -28.67
C TYR A 1064 21.78 38.40 -27.92
#